data_AF-A0A3A0AHQ0-F1
#
_entry.id   AF-A0A3A0AHQ0-F1
#
_cell.length_a   1.000
_cell.length_b   1.000
_cell.length_c   1.000
_cell.angle_alpha   90.00
_cell.angle_beta   90.00
_cell.angle_gamma   90.00
#
_symmetry.space_group_name_H-M   'P 1'
#
loop_
_entity.id
_entity.type
_entity.pdbx_description
1 polymer ?
#
loop_
_entity_poly.entity_id
_entity_poly.type
_entity_poly.pdbx_seq_one_letter_code
_entity_poly.pdbx_strand_id
1 'polypeptide(L)'
;MSLYQIQPPEAPQQRSPWLITLVLVLIVVLLGVALWFGTRGSLGLRLLITPTPSPTQGTPPTATPDFRATIIAEDQATQIAYLAVVTRQTPAVQFVPVAMGGADATATAVSLNLPVVGGGWDSPLETPTPASDSSLINLPDVQVPPPELGVNPESPLETPTPEGPPVPGVIETETPTATETPFVTETPTPTMTPAPTVFLVESLRARIDPTLTATTVWLRQAPMNTHTPDATLVAGADIWLIGRDTTGEWVYISGANSPPRWIRQAYAPPRDNTLPPNAPAGATPNDVRWLPTQSWPGDPPQQATPIPPEDFPLFRRDRANTGRVPNEFTGHLNQPWRAEITGEITTPVLVHGAYVLVAGSDQHIYGMNRTGGNQEWKYNIGAVINRPPVIQDNVYYFVDNLGRATAIALGSQAPLWQTRLSVPNVSDTATADTGFVVAGNVLFVGVQHNERHYIIQMDRVAGGVLRSFDIGNVASQPLVVGHQLLYVAGNGLWALDIGNFELVWSRPDLTLIRTPPLYAANGVSAVAELYVASTNGVIRALDANTGVDVRSYDSEGDATTGLALGDSAIYATGNSFIKALDRNSNTRLWRVNTSGEARGGAIVTPNTLVVVTASGVIHFVNPYNGVIDPSTSINAPVSNAPAVSGTYLYVPGDDRRVYGFIQ
;
A
#
# COMPACT_ATOMS: atom_id res chain seq x y z
N MET A 1 -73.10 42.64 10.22
CA MET A 1 -71.86 42.08 9.61
C MET A 1 -72.29 41.42 8.32
N SER A 2 -71.88 41.98 7.18
CA SER A 2 -72.51 41.72 5.87
C SER A 2 -72.00 40.44 5.21
N LEU A 3 -72.91 39.76 4.52
CA LEU A 3 -72.79 38.45 3.87
C LEU A 3 -72.17 38.52 2.46
N TYR A 4 -71.35 37.50 2.18
CA TYR A 4 -71.03 36.82 0.91
C TYR A 4 -71.48 37.42 -0.44
N GLN A 5 -70.51 37.61 -1.35
CA GLN A 5 -70.70 37.46 -2.80
C GLN A 5 -69.66 36.49 -3.37
N ILE A 6 -70.13 35.54 -4.18
CA ILE A 6 -69.37 34.48 -4.86
C ILE A 6 -69.05 34.97 -6.27
N GLN A 7 -67.77 34.89 -6.68
CA GLN A 7 -67.33 35.12 -8.06
C GLN A 7 -67.47 33.85 -8.93
N PRO A 8 -67.81 33.96 -10.23
CA PRO A 8 -67.86 32.83 -11.16
C PRO A 8 -66.46 32.42 -11.68
N PRO A 9 -66.28 31.17 -12.17
CA PRO A 9 -64.97 30.64 -12.55
C PRO A 9 -64.46 31.19 -13.91
N GLU A 10 -63.15 31.42 -13.98
CA GLU A 10 -62.43 31.88 -15.18
C GLU A 10 -62.34 30.81 -16.28
N ALA A 11 -62.38 31.26 -17.53
CA ALA A 11 -62.25 30.45 -18.74
C ALA A 11 -60.81 29.93 -18.96
N PRO A 12 -60.60 28.78 -19.64
CA PRO A 12 -59.29 28.18 -19.79
C PRO A 12 -58.37 29.00 -20.73
N GLN A 13 -57.15 29.29 -20.26
CA GLN A 13 -56.11 29.97 -21.03
C GLN A 13 -55.72 29.18 -22.30
N GLN A 14 -55.77 29.85 -23.45
CA GLN A 14 -55.20 29.40 -24.71
C GLN A 14 -53.70 29.10 -24.55
N ARG A 15 -53.30 27.85 -24.85
CA ARG A 15 -51.89 27.45 -24.91
C ARG A 15 -51.18 28.15 -26.07
N SER A 16 -50.07 28.79 -25.76
CA SER A 16 -49.30 29.65 -26.66
C SER A 16 -48.59 28.82 -27.77
N PRO A 17 -48.61 29.28 -29.04
CA PRO A 17 -48.12 28.50 -30.20
C PRO A 17 -46.60 28.31 -30.29
N TRP A 18 -45.80 28.92 -29.41
CA TRP A 18 -44.33 28.86 -29.46
C TRP A 18 -43.77 27.47 -29.11
N LEU A 19 -44.45 26.71 -28.25
CA LEU A 19 -44.04 25.35 -27.85
C LEU A 19 -44.10 24.36 -29.03
N ILE A 20 -45.06 24.52 -29.93
CA ILE A 20 -45.21 23.66 -31.11
C ILE A 20 -44.07 23.94 -32.10
N THR A 21 -43.70 25.22 -32.27
CA THR A 21 -42.57 25.61 -33.13
C THR A 21 -41.25 25.06 -32.61
N LEU A 22 -41.02 25.07 -31.30
CA LEU A 22 -39.80 24.54 -30.69
C LEU A 22 -39.67 23.02 -30.88
N VAL A 23 -40.78 22.29 -30.73
CA VAL A 23 -40.80 20.83 -30.95
C VAL A 23 -40.57 20.47 -32.42
N LEU A 24 -41.13 21.24 -33.36
CA LEU A 24 -40.92 21.02 -34.79
C LEU A 24 -39.47 21.26 -35.22
N VAL A 25 -38.80 22.29 -34.69
CA VAL A 25 -37.37 22.54 -34.97
C VAL A 25 -36.51 21.38 -34.46
N LEU A 26 -36.80 20.86 -33.27
CA LEU A 26 -36.05 19.73 -32.69
C LEU A 26 -36.18 18.45 -33.55
N ILE A 27 -37.38 18.17 -34.07
CA ILE A 27 -37.64 17.00 -34.93
C ILE A 27 -36.89 17.12 -36.26
N VAL A 28 -36.84 18.31 -36.87
CA VAL A 28 -36.11 18.54 -38.13
C VAL A 28 -34.60 18.36 -37.94
N VAL A 29 -34.04 18.83 -36.81
CA VAL A 29 -32.62 18.62 -36.48
C VAL A 29 -32.30 17.14 -36.30
N LEU A 30 -33.14 16.39 -35.58
CA LEU A 30 -32.94 14.96 -35.36
C LEU A 30 -33.05 14.13 -36.65
N LEU A 31 -33.99 14.48 -37.54
CA LEU A 31 -34.12 13.85 -38.86
C LEU A 31 -32.92 14.18 -39.77
N GLY A 32 -32.39 15.41 -39.70
CA GLY A 32 -31.19 15.80 -40.44
C GLY A 32 -29.94 15.00 -40.02
N VAL A 33 -29.79 14.76 -38.71
CA VAL A 33 -28.69 13.94 -38.18
C VAL A 33 -28.82 12.47 -38.60
N ALA A 34 -30.03 11.90 -38.56
CA ALA A 34 -30.26 10.52 -39.00
C ALA A 34 -29.99 10.31 -40.50
N LEU A 35 -30.37 11.27 -41.35
CA LEU A 35 -30.07 11.25 -42.79
C LEU A 35 -28.58 11.40 -43.12
N TRP A 36 -27.83 12.10 -42.26
CA TRP A 36 -26.38 12.24 -42.39
C TRP A 36 -25.64 10.92 -42.11
N PHE A 37 -26.11 10.11 -41.15
CA PHE A 37 -25.56 8.77 -40.89
C PHE A 37 -26.02 7.72 -41.91
N GLY A 38 -27.24 7.84 -42.46
CA GLY A 38 -27.78 6.88 -43.43
C GLY A 38 -27.12 6.89 -44.81
N THR A 39 -26.42 7.96 -45.19
CA THR A 39 -25.86 8.15 -46.54
C THR A 39 -24.36 7.82 -46.68
N ARG A 40 -23.67 7.42 -45.61
CA ARG A 40 -22.25 7.01 -45.64
C ARG A 40 -21.99 5.51 -45.46
N GLY A 41 -23.02 4.68 -45.35
CA GLY A 41 -22.91 3.23 -45.15
C GLY A 41 -23.02 2.40 -46.43
N SER A 42 -22.12 2.57 -47.40
CA SER A 42 -22.04 1.64 -48.55
C SER A 42 -20.66 1.61 -49.22
N LEU A 43 -19.68 1.01 -48.55
CA LEU A 43 -18.52 0.42 -49.22
C LEU A 43 -18.31 -1.00 -48.67
N GLY A 44 -18.58 -1.98 -49.53
CA GLY A 44 -18.64 -3.40 -49.19
C GLY A 44 -17.29 -4.00 -48.84
N LEU A 45 -17.28 -4.79 -47.76
CA LEU A 45 -16.19 -5.70 -47.42
C LEU A 45 -16.56 -7.11 -47.88
N ARG A 46 -15.83 -7.60 -48.89
CA ARG A 46 -15.79 -9.01 -49.27
C ARG A 46 -15.10 -9.79 -48.16
N LEU A 47 -15.75 -10.84 -47.67
CA LEU A 47 -15.16 -11.84 -46.77
C LEU A 47 -14.07 -12.62 -47.51
N LEU A 48 -12.80 -12.28 -47.25
CA LEU A 48 -11.65 -13.15 -47.51
C LEU A 48 -11.32 -13.87 -46.21
N ILE A 49 -11.70 -15.15 -46.14
CA ILE A 49 -11.27 -16.05 -45.08
C ILE A 49 -9.76 -16.29 -45.31
N THR A 50 -8.93 -15.70 -44.45
CA THR A 50 -7.51 -16.05 -44.35
C THR A 50 -7.35 -16.98 -43.14
N PRO A 51 -6.67 -18.13 -43.27
CA PRO A 51 -6.51 -19.05 -42.15
C PRO A 51 -5.67 -18.42 -41.04
N THR A 52 -6.16 -18.55 -39.81
CA THR A 52 -5.51 -18.17 -38.55
C THR A 52 -4.11 -18.81 -38.45
N PRO A 53 -3.03 -18.06 -38.19
CA PRO A 53 -1.76 -18.69 -37.85
C PRO A 53 -1.85 -19.31 -36.46
N SER A 54 -1.48 -20.59 -36.37
CA SER A 54 -1.25 -21.31 -35.11
C SER A 54 -0.25 -20.55 -34.23
N PRO A 55 -0.38 -20.60 -32.89
CA PRO A 55 0.51 -19.89 -32.00
C PRO A 55 1.92 -20.49 -32.09
N THR A 56 2.84 -19.75 -32.70
CA THR A 56 4.27 -20.01 -32.54
C THR A 56 4.59 -19.77 -31.07
N GLN A 57 5.06 -20.79 -30.35
CA GLN A 57 5.65 -20.57 -29.03
C GLN A 57 6.81 -19.58 -29.20
N GLY A 58 6.59 -18.35 -28.75
CA GLY A 58 7.66 -17.39 -28.58
C GLY A 58 8.66 -17.97 -27.59
N THR A 59 9.94 -17.95 -27.96
CA THR A 59 11.03 -18.24 -27.05
C THR A 59 10.84 -17.37 -25.79
N PRO A 60 10.97 -17.91 -24.58
CA PRO A 60 10.89 -17.10 -23.37
C PRO A 60 11.86 -15.93 -23.51
N PRO A 61 11.49 -14.70 -23.08
CA PRO A 61 12.44 -13.60 -23.08
C PRO A 61 13.67 -14.03 -22.28
N THR A 62 14.83 -14.02 -22.92
CA THR A 62 16.12 -14.25 -22.27
C THR A 62 16.26 -13.22 -21.16
N ALA A 63 16.35 -13.69 -19.91
CA ALA A 63 16.56 -12.86 -18.74
C ALA A 63 17.80 -11.97 -18.96
N THR A 64 17.59 -10.67 -18.93
CA THR A 64 18.68 -9.68 -18.84
C THR A 64 19.15 -9.68 -17.38
N PRO A 65 20.44 -9.50 -17.07
CA PRO A 65 20.99 -9.82 -15.74
C PRO A 65 20.24 -9.12 -14.61
N ASP A 66 19.66 -9.96 -13.76
CA ASP A 66 18.83 -9.65 -12.61
C ASP A 66 19.52 -8.73 -11.58
N PHE A 67 18.82 -7.66 -11.17
CA PHE A 67 19.08 -6.88 -9.95
C PHE A 67 18.70 -7.65 -8.65
N ARG A 68 18.52 -8.97 -8.73
CA ARG A 68 17.97 -9.84 -7.65
C ARG A 68 18.83 -9.91 -6.39
N ALA A 69 20.13 -9.63 -6.47
CA ALA A 69 21.01 -9.72 -5.29
C ALA A 69 20.69 -8.68 -4.22
N THR A 70 20.13 -7.51 -4.60
CA THR A 70 19.69 -6.48 -3.65
C THR A 70 18.24 -6.70 -3.20
N ILE A 71 17.43 -7.37 -4.02
CA ILE A 71 16.00 -7.66 -3.76
C ILE A 71 15.85 -8.67 -2.62
N ILE A 72 16.78 -9.61 -2.47
CA ILE A 72 16.78 -10.60 -1.37
C ILE A 72 17.15 -9.93 -0.03
N ALA A 73 17.95 -8.85 -0.03
CA ALA A 73 18.44 -8.24 1.21
C ALA A 73 17.35 -7.49 1.99
N GLU A 74 16.38 -6.84 1.33
CA GLU A 74 15.25 -6.19 2.01
C GLU A 74 14.21 -7.21 2.53
N ASP A 75 13.96 -8.28 1.76
CA ASP A 75 13.05 -9.34 2.19
C ASP A 75 13.67 -10.19 3.33
N GLN A 76 14.98 -10.46 3.26
CA GLN A 76 15.72 -11.11 4.35
C GLN A 76 15.87 -10.20 5.57
N ALA A 77 16.07 -8.89 5.42
CA ALA A 77 16.09 -7.97 6.57
C ALA A 77 14.72 -7.93 7.28
N THR A 78 13.63 -8.04 6.53
CA THR A 78 12.26 -8.11 7.07
C THR A 78 12.01 -9.45 7.79
N GLN A 79 12.49 -10.57 7.24
CA GLN A 79 12.39 -11.89 7.88
C GLN A 79 13.31 -12.06 9.11
N ILE A 80 14.53 -11.50 9.06
CA ILE A 80 15.49 -11.52 10.19
C ILE A 80 14.98 -10.63 11.33
N ALA A 81 14.40 -9.46 11.03
CA ALA A 81 13.75 -8.61 12.03
C ALA A 81 12.55 -9.32 12.68
N TYR A 82 11.75 -10.06 11.91
CA TYR A 82 10.63 -10.86 12.43
C TYR A 82 11.12 -11.98 13.38
N LEU A 83 12.15 -12.74 13.00
CA LEU A 83 12.73 -13.79 13.85
C LEU A 83 13.36 -13.24 15.14
N ALA A 84 13.96 -12.03 15.08
CA ALA A 84 14.54 -11.36 16.25
C ALA A 84 13.49 -10.83 17.23
N VAL A 85 12.28 -10.49 16.76
CA VAL A 85 11.15 -10.06 17.60
C VAL A 85 10.45 -11.26 18.25
N VAL A 86 10.26 -12.36 17.51
CA VAL A 86 9.61 -13.57 18.02
C VAL A 86 10.45 -14.32 19.07
N THR A 87 11.79 -14.16 19.06
CA THR A 87 12.70 -14.84 20.00
C THR A 87 12.97 -14.09 21.30
N ARG A 88 12.41 -12.88 21.52
CA ARG A 88 12.47 -12.20 22.83
C ARG A 88 11.40 -12.72 23.81
N GLN A 89 11.45 -14.01 24.11
CA GLN A 89 11.01 -14.50 25.41
C GLN A 89 12.27 -14.68 26.27
N THR A 90 12.52 -13.74 27.17
CA THR A 90 13.59 -13.83 28.16
C THR A 90 13.35 -15.01 29.11
N PRO A 91 14.29 -15.95 29.29
CA PRO A 91 14.46 -16.59 30.59
C PRO A 91 15.29 -15.66 31.48
N ALA A 92 14.86 -15.49 32.72
CA ALA A 92 15.59 -14.75 33.74
C ALA A 92 16.97 -15.40 33.98
N VAL A 93 18.06 -14.66 33.71
CA VAL A 93 19.41 -15.07 34.08
C VAL A 93 19.73 -14.43 35.44
N GLN A 94 19.80 -15.25 36.49
CA GLN A 94 20.37 -14.86 37.77
C GLN A 94 21.88 -14.70 37.62
N PHE A 95 22.40 -13.50 37.91
CA PHE A 95 23.84 -13.26 37.98
C PHE A 95 24.37 -13.72 39.35
N VAL A 96 25.28 -14.70 39.34
CA VAL A 96 26.18 -15.00 40.46
C VAL A 96 27.50 -14.27 40.19
N PRO A 97 27.98 -13.38 41.07
CA PRO A 97 29.24 -12.68 40.82
C PRO A 97 30.43 -13.58 41.18
N VAL A 98 31.35 -13.76 40.22
CA VAL A 98 32.69 -14.29 40.47
C VAL A 98 33.66 -13.11 40.51
N ALA A 99 34.39 -12.98 41.62
CA ALA A 99 35.39 -11.94 41.83
C ALA A 99 36.75 -12.37 41.26
N MET A 100 37.32 -11.55 40.38
CA MET A 100 38.76 -11.35 40.08
C MET A 100 38.83 -10.01 39.33
N GLY A 101 39.73 -9.06 39.49
CA GLY A 101 41.04 -8.91 40.10
C GLY A 101 41.59 -7.64 39.39
N GLY A 102 42.03 -6.63 40.14
CA GLY A 102 42.04 -5.23 39.68
C GLY A 102 43.03 -4.85 38.58
N ALA A 103 42.77 -3.69 37.97
CA ALA A 103 43.75 -2.64 37.65
C ALA A 103 43.01 -1.39 37.12
N ASP A 104 43.46 -0.23 37.59
CA ASP A 104 42.91 1.11 37.37
C ASP A 104 42.91 1.57 35.90
N ALA A 105 41.85 2.30 35.50
CA ALA A 105 41.97 3.57 34.76
C ALA A 105 40.62 4.30 34.66
N THR A 106 40.68 5.59 34.92
CA THR A 106 39.63 6.58 35.20
C THR A 106 38.67 6.88 34.04
N ALA A 107 37.36 6.81 34.29
CA ALA A 107 36.33 7.42 33.45
C ALA A 107 35.69 8.63 34.17
N THR A 108 35.85 9.82 33.59
CA THR A 108 35.17 11.06 33.97
C THR A 108 33.65 10.92 33.77
N ALA A 109 32.90 10.99 34.87
CA ALA A 109 31.44 11.08 34.84
C ALA A 109 31.00 12.53 34.59
N VAL A 110 30.23 12.74 33.52
CA VAL A 110 29.43 13.96 33.33
C VAL A 110 28.02 13.64 33.83
N SER A 111 27.66 14.23 34.97
CA SER A 111 26.34 14.15 35.58
C SER A 111 25.37 15.10 34.88
N LEU A 112 24.31 14.58 34.27
CA LEU A 112 23.19 15.35 33.76
C LEU A 112 22.13 15.51 34.87
N ASN A 113 22.01 16.72 35.42
CA ASN A 113 20.93 17.09 36.35
C ASN A 113 19.66 17.40 35.55
N LEU A 114 18.55 16.73 35.88
CA LEU A 114 17.20 17.12 35.44
C LEU A 114 16.58 18.07 36.49
N PRO A 115 15.88 19.15 36.08
CA PRO A 115 15.23 20.05 37.02
C PRO A 115 13.93 19.43 37.57
N VAL A 116 13.85 19.37 38.90
CA VAL A 116 12.62 19.09 39.65
C VAL A 116 11.80 20.39 39.69
N VAL A 117 10.54 20.33 39.22
CA VAL A 117 9.52 21.34 39.53
C VAL A 117 8.56 20.72 40.55
N GLY A 118 8.54 21.30 41.75
CA GLY A 118 7.67 20.91 42.86
C GLY A 118 6.42 21.78 42.98
N GLY A 119 5.46 21.23 43.72
CA GLY A 119 4.19 21.85 44.15
C GLY A 119 3.07 20.83 43.97
N GLY A 120 2.54 20.12 44.98
CA GLY A 120 2.49 20.37 46.42
C GLY A 120 1.04 20.67 46.81
N TRP A 121 0.26 19.63 47.15
CA TRP A 121 -0.92 19.71 48.04
C TRP A 121 -1.12 18.36 48.76
N ASP A 122 -1.54 18.48 50.01
CA ASP A 122 -1.33 17.60 51.17
C ASP A 122 -2.26 16.37 51.31
N SER A 123 -1.62 15.26 51.74
CA SER A 123 -2.01 14.30 52.82
C SER A 123 -3.24 13.36 52.67
N PRO A 124 -3.33 12.27 53.47
CA PRO A 124 -2.45 11.09 53.48
C PRO A 124 -3.28 9.79 53.38
N LEU A 125 -2.72 8.67 52.92
CA LEU A 125 -3.26 7.35 53.27
C LEU A 125 -2.18 6.27 53.24
N GLU A 126 -2.30 5.44 54.27
CA GLU A 126 -1.31 4.55 54.85
C GLU A 126 -0.89 3.40 53.93
N THR A 127 0.37 3.00 54.08
CA THR A 127 0.91 1.74 53.59
C THR A 127 0.52 0.61 54.55
N PRO A 128 0.20 -0.58 54.05
CA PRO A 128 0.56 -1.78 54.78
C PRO A 128 1.39 -2.76 53.96
N THR A 129 2.48 -3.17 54.60
CA THR A 129 3.38 -4.30 54.39
C THR A 129 2.62 -5.63 54.25
N PRO A 130 3.11 -6.62 53.49
CA PRO A 130 2.45 -7.92 53.37
C PRO A 130 2.71 -8.79 54.61
N ALA A 131 1.63 -9.34 55.17
CA ALA A 131 1.68 -10.40 56.17
C ALA A 131 1.46 -11.76 55.49
N SER A 132 2.39 -12.67 55.74
CA SER A 132 2.26 -14.10 55.57
C SER A 132 1.20 -14.66 56.51
N ASP A 133 0.24 -15.44 56.01
CA ASP A 133 -0.27 -16.55 56.82
C ASP A 133 -0.83 -17.70 55.98
N SER A 134 -0.55 -18.89 56.48
CA SER A 134 -0.82 -20.20 55.92
C SER A 134 -2.02 -20.83 56.62
N SER A 135 -2.97 -21.39 55.87
CA SER A 135 -3.81 -22.49 56.40
C SER A 135 -4.39 -23.37 55.29
N LEU A 136 -4.13 -24.66 55.46
CA LEU A 136 -4.50 -25.81 54.65
C LEU A 136 -6.01 -26.05 54.56
N ILE A 137 -6.48 -26.50 53.39
CA ILE A 137 -7.66 -27.37 53.27
C ILE A 137 -7.29 -28.54 52.37
N ASN A 138 -7.67 -29.74 52.83
CA ASN A 138 -7.24 -31.06 52.41
C ASN A 138 -8.45 -31.82 51.83
N LEU A 139 -8.36 -32.43 50.63
CA LEU A 139 -9.29 -33.43 50.10
C LEU A 139 -8.58 -34.31 49.03
N PRO A 140 -9.03 -35.57 48.77
CA PRO A 140 -8.18 -36.76 48.94
C PRO A 140 -7.63 -37.42 47.66
N ASP A 141 -6.64 -38.29 47.89
CA ASP A 141 -5.90 -39.17 46.97
C ASP A 141 -6.76 -40.15 46.15
N VAL A 142 -6.40 -40.31 44.88
CA VAL A 142 -6.58 -41.54 44.10
C VAL A 142 -5.26 -41.88 43.41
N GLN A 143 -4.60 -42.94 43.88
CA GLN A 143 -3.45 -43.59 43.23
C GLN A 143 -3.90 -44.83 42.45
N VAL A 144 -3.37 -45.05 41.23
CA VAL A 144 -3.12 -46.39 40.61
C VAL A 144 -1.95 -46.28 39.59
N PRO A 145 -1.06 -47.30 39.43
CA PRO A 145 0.37 -47.18 39.07
C PRO A 145 0.74 -47.66 37.62
N PRO A 146 2.05 -47.69 37.19
CA PRO A 146 2.52 -48.10 35.84
C PRO A 146 2.83 -49.65 35.80
N PRO A 147 3.35 -50.35 34.74
CA PRO A 147 4.28 -49.94 33.65
C PRO A 147 4.25 -50.69 32.26
N GLU A 148 5.18 -50.27 31.37
CA GLU A 148 6.04 -50.99 30.36
C GLU A 148 5.57 -51.94 29.21
N LEU A 149 6.07 -51.59 28.00
CA LEU A 149 6.74 -52.35 26.90
C LEU A 149 6.32 -53.78 26.47
N GLY A 150 6.09 -53.97 25.15
CA GLY A 150 6.54 -55.17 24.42
C GLY A 150 5.70 -55.70 23.22
N VAL A 151 6.25 -55.54 22.00
CA VAL A 151 6.37 -56.49 20.86
C VAL A 151 5.12 -57.18 20.23
N ASN A 152 5.02 -57.06 18.88
CA ASN A 152 4.10 -57.71 17.90
C ASN A 152 4.49 -59.20 17.64
N PRO A 153 3.63 -60.16 17.18
CA PRO A 153 3.21 -60.22 15.76
C PRO A 153 1.86 -60.94 15.44
N GLU A 154 1.54 -60.95 14.13
CA GLU A 154 0.69 -61.90 13.37
C GLU A 154 -0.84 -61.69 13.22
N SER A 155 -1.24 -61.39 11.96
CA SER A 155 -2.52 -61.67 11.26
C SER A 155 -2.80 -63.21 11.18
N PRO A 156 -3.93 -63.76 10.67
CA PRO A 156 -4.96 -63.18 9.76
C PRO A 156 -6.42 -63.63 10.00
N LEU A 157 -7.40 -63.07 9.25
CA LEU A 157 -8.44 -63.81 8.52
C LEU A 157 -9.41 -62.88 7.76
N GLU A 158 -9.65 -63.26 6.51
CA GLU A 158 -10.43 -62.62 5.45
C GLU A 158 -11.96 -62.79 5.60
N THR A 159 -12.75 -61.90 4.97
CA THR A 159 -13.96 -62.24 4.17
C THR A 159 -14.45 -61.01 3.36
N PRO A 160 -15.27 -61.14 2.30
CA PRO A 160 -14.91 -60.70 0.95
C PRO A 160 -15.82 -59.63 0.33
N THR A 161 -15.36 -59.04 -0.78
CA THR A 161 -16.07 -58.06 -1.61
C THR A 161 -16.65 -58.76 -2.87
N PRO A 162 -17.89 -58.43 -3.33
CA PRO A 162 -18.48 -59.08 -4.50
C PRO A 162 -18.04 -58.47 -5.85
N GLU A 163 -18.00 -59.35 -6.86
CA GLU A 163 -17.56 -59.15 -8.25
C GLU A 163 -18.50 -58.25 -9.11
N GLY A 164 -17.91 -57.57 -10.09
CA GLY A 164 -18.57 -56.95 -11.24
C GLY A 164 -18.00 -57.49 -12.58
N PRO A 165 -18.77 -57.42 -13.68
CA PRO A 165 -18.63 -58.27 -14.88
C PRO A 165 -17.55 -57.82 -15.91
N PRO A 166 -17.23 -58.65 -16.95
CA PRO A 166 -15.90 -58.72 -17.56
C PRO A 166 -15.65 -57.77 -18.76
N VAL A 167 -14.36 -57.49 -18.98
CA VAL A 167 -13.79 -56.72 -20.11
C VAL A 167 -13.47 -57.66 -21.29
N PRO A 168 -13.80 -57.31 -22.56
CA PRO A 168 -13.31 -58.05 -23.73
C PRO A 168 -12.04 -57.45 -24.35
N GLY A 169 -11.01 -58.29 -24.51
CA GLY A 169 -10.31 -58.55 -25.79
C GLY A 169 -9.25 -57.55 -26.28
N VAL A 170 -7.98 -57.95 -26.13
CA VAL A 170 -6.76 -57.37 -26.73
C VAL A 170 -6.55 -57.90 -28.17
N ILE A 171 -6.00 -57.07 -29.06
CA ILE A 171 -5.27 -57.51 -30.27
C ILE A 171 -3.85 -56.92 -30.21
N GLU A 172 -2.86 -57.80 -30.39
CA GLU A 172 -1.41 -57.57 -30.31
C GLU A 172 -0.81 -56.93 -31.58
N THR A 173 0.43 -56.41 -31.46
CA THR A 173 1.58 -56.30 -32.42
C THR A 173 2.24 -54.91 -32.39
N GLU A 174 3.57 -54.68 -32.35
CA GLU A 174 4.82 -55.44 -32.16
C GLU A 174 5.86 -54.49 -31.49
N THR A 175 6.88 -55.05 -30.84
CA THR A 175 8.02 -54.33 -30.26
C THR A 175 9.25 -54.42 -31.18
N PRO A 176 10.00 -53.32 -31.41
CA PRO A 176 11.41 -53.43 -31.77
C PRO A 176 12.33 -53.11 -30.58
N THR A 177 13.24 -54.04 -30.31
CA THR A 177 14.34 -53.97 -29.34
C THR A 177 15.30 -52.83 -29.64
N ALA A 178 15.63 -52.00 -28.63
CA ALA A 178 16.71 -51.04 -28.68
C ALA A 178 17.80 -51.39 -27.64
N THR A 179 19.03 -51.46 -28.13
CA THR A 179 20.29 -51.73 -27.42
C THR A 179 20.57 -50.70 -26.34
N GLU A 180 20.78 -51.14 -25.09
CA GLU A 180 21.22 -50.28 -23.99
C GLU A 180 22.69 -49.86 -24.18
N THR A 181 22.95 -48.56 -24.10
CA THR A 181 24.29 -47.99 -23.87
C THR A 181 24.30 -47.44 -22.44
N PRO A 182 25.32 -47.69 -21.61
CA PRO A 182 25.30 -47.24 -20.21
C PRO A 182 25.48 -45.72 -20.14
N PHE A 183 24.47 -45.02 -19.61
CA PHE A 183 24.59 -43.62 -19.24
C PHE A 183 25.43 -43.50 -17.96
N VAL A 184 26.59 -42.85 -18.07
CA VAL A 184 27.35 -42.37 -16.91
C VAL A 184 26.59 -41.17 -16.34
N THR A 185 26.12 -41.30 -15.10
CA THR A 185 25.51 -40.19 -14.35
C THR A 185 26.61 -39.29 -13.81
N GLU A 186 26.95 -38.22 -14.53
CA GLU A 186 27.68 -37.11 -13.91
C GLU A 186 26.73 -36.37 -12.96
N THR A 187 27.07 -36.36 -11.67
CA THR A 187 26.37 -35.52 -10.69
C THR A 187 26.76 -34.07 -10.99
N PRO A 188 25.83 -33.18 -11.35
CA PRO A 188 26.19 -31.79 -11.62
C PRO A 188 26.69 -31.17 -10.32
N THR A 189 27.98 -30.83 -10.30
CA THR A 189 28.52 -29.92 -9.29
C THR A 189 27.77 -28.59 -9.47
N PRO A 190 27.16 -28.00 -8.43
CA PRO A 190 26.47 -26.73 -8.57
C PRO A 190 27.51 -25.68 -8.96
N THR A 191 27.51 -25.32 -10.25
CA THR A 191 28.22 -24.14 -10.72
C THR A 191 27.56 -22.96 -10.05
N MET A 192 28.20 -22.38 -9.04
CA MET A 192 27.78 -21.09 -8.50
C MET A 192 27.78 -20.12 -9.67
N THR A 193 26.58 -19.72 -10.11
CA THR A 193 26.43 -18.61 -11.04
C THR A 193 27.13 -17.43 -10.38
N PRO A 194 28.14 -16.80 -11.02
CA PRO A 194 28.78 -15.63 -10.44
C PRO A 194 27.68 -14.62 -10.12
N ALA A 195 27.70 -14.07 -8.90
CA ALA A 195 26.79 -13.00 -8.52
C ALA A 195 26.85 -11.92 -9.61
N PRO A 196 25.70 -11.39 -10.07
CA PRO A 196 25.69 -10.40 -11.13
C PRO A 196 26.62 -9.25 -10.76
N THR A 197 27.61 -8.98 -11.62
CA THR A 197 28.54 -7.86 -11.42
C THR A 197 27.74 -6.57 -11.43
N VAL A 198 27.62 -5.91 -10.27
CA VAL A 198 26.93 -4.63 -10.16
C VAL A 198 27.74 -3.59 -10.92
N PHE A 199 27.14 -3.03 -11.97
CA PHE A 199 27.74 -1.91 -12.71
C PHE A 199 27.63 -0.64 -11.88
N LEU A 200 28.77 -0.06 -11.51
CA LEU A 200 28.86 1.18 -10.74
C LEU A 200 29.82 2.18 -11.42
N VAL A 201 29.57 3.46 -11.21
CA VAL A 201 30.45 4.57 -11.58
C VAL A 201 31.00 5.22 -10.32
N GLU A 202 32.23 5.75 -10.40
CA GLU A 202 32.87 6.42 -9.27
C GLU A 202 32.17 7.74 -8.91
N SER A 203 31.70 8.47 -9.93
CA SER A 203 30.99 9.73 -9.73
C SER A 203 30.10 10.09 -10.92
N LEU A 204 29.16 10.99 -10.66
CA LEU A 204 28.34 11.67 -11.66
C LEU A 204 28.50 13.17 -11.50
N ARG A 205 28.74 13.89 -12.59
CA ARG A 205 28.63 15.34 -12.62
C ARG A 205 27.17 15.74 -12.43
N ALA A 206 26.95 16.74 -11.59
CA ALA A 206 25.64 17.33 -11.35
C ALA A 206 25.77 18.85 -11.23
N ARG A 207 24.63 19.53 -11.30
CA ARG A 207 24.56 20.96 -11.00
C ARG A 207 23.41 21.21 -10.05
N ILE A 208 23.68 22.02 -9.03
CA ILE A 208 22.64 22.48 -8.12
C ILE A 208 21.59 23.25 -8.92
N ASP A 209 20.32 22.91 -8.73
CA ASP A 209 19.21 23.52 -9.46
C ASP A 209 19.27 25.07 -9.31
N PRO A 210 19.40 25.83 -10.42
CA PRO A 210 19.50 27.29 -10.38
C PRO A 210 18.17 27.98 -10.03
N THR A 211 17.05 27.26 -10.08
CA THR A 211 15.71 27.79 -9.79
C THR A 211 15.38 27.81 -8.30
N LEU A 212 16.19 27.15 -7.48
CA LEU A 212 16.09 27.24 -6.03
C LEU A 212 16.27 28.71 -5.62
N THR A 213 15.19 29.33 -5.14
CA THR A 213 15.20 30.72 -4.67
C THR A 213 16.28 30.86 -3.59
N ALA A 214 16.99 32.00 -3.57
CA ALA A 214 18.27 32.27 -2.89
C ALA A 214 18.39 32.00 -1.36
N THR A 215 17.55 31.18 -0.76
CA THR A 215 17.77 30.47 0.49
C THR A 215 18.56 29.20 0.19
N THR A 216 19.88 29.27 0.35
CA THR A 216 20.74 28.16 0.80
C THR A 216 20.25 26.73 0.52
N VAL A 217 20.96 26.00 -0.35
CA VAL A 217 20.76 24.56 -0.44
C VAL A 217 21.42 23.89 0.75
N TRP A 218 20.61 23.31 1.62
CA TRP A 218 21.04 22.74 2.88
C TRP A 218 21.77 21.43 2.69
N LEU A 219 23.06 21.43 3.04
CA LEU A 219 23.88 20.23 3.13
C LEU A 219 23.80 19.62 4.51
N ARG A 220 23.85 18.28 4.56
CA ARG A 220 23.76 17.51 5.80
C ARG A 220 24.95 16.60 5.99
N GLN A 221 25.33 16.37 7.25
CA GLN A 221 26.28 15.34 7.62
C GLN A 221 25.73 13.92 7.42
N ALA A 222 24.41 13.75 7.56
CA ALA A 222 23.75 12.51 7.19
C ALA A 222 22.26 12.72 6.83
N PRO A 223 21.66 11.79 6.07
CA PRO A 223 20.27 11.84 5.59
C PRO A 223 19.14 12.01 6.62
N MET A 224 19.35 11.84 7.93
CA MET A 224 18.20 11.74 8.88
C MET A 224 18.36 12.33 10.29
N ASN A 225 19.58 12.52 10.77
CA ASN A 225 19.87 12.70 12.21
C ASN A 225 19.69 14.15 12.70
N THR A 226 19.69 15.13 11.79
CA THR A 226 19.33 16.51 12.10
C THR A 226 18.73 17.17 10.86
N HIS A 227 17.50 17.70 10.96
CA HIS A 227 17.03 18.69 9.98
C HIS A 227 17.76 20.03 10.12
N THR A 228 18.66 20.14 11.10
CA THR A 228 19.64 21.21 11.23
C THR A 228 20.67 21.07 10.12
N PRO A 229 20.73 22.03 9.19
CA PRO A 229 21.74 22.05 8.16
C PRO A 229 23.09 22.46 8.73
N ASP A 230 24.16 21.92 8.16
CA ASP A 230 25.53 22.23 8.62
C ASP A 230 26.30 23.15 7.66
N ALA A 231 25.85 23.21 6.40
CA ALA A 231 26.47 24.03 5.36
C ALA A 231 25.47 24.37 4.25
N THR A 232 25.88 25.30 3.39
CA THR A 232 25.06 25.87 2.31
C THR A 232 25.81 25.73 0.98
N LEU A 233 25.09 25.42 -0.10
CA LEU A 233 25.61 25.55 -1.46
C LEU A 233 24.90 26.66 -2.22
N VAL A 234 25.66 27.25 -3.16
CA VAL A 234 25.16 28.25 -4.09
C VAL A 234 24.39 27.54 -5.21
N ALA A 235 23.18 28.03 -5.50
CA ALA A 235 22.40 27.57 -6.64
C ALA A 235 23.21 27.70 -7.96
N GLY A 236 23.09 26.71 -8.84
CA GLY A 236 23.85 26.69 -10.10
C GLY A 236 25.32 26.24 -9.99
N ALA A 237 25.82 25.91 -8.80
CA ALA A 237 27.15 25.34 -8.63
C ALA A 237 27.27 23.94 -9.28
N ASP A 238 28.39 23.69 -9.95
CA ASP A 238 28.75 22.35 -10.43
C ASP A 238 29.37 21.53 -9.30
N ILE A 239 28.95 20.28 -9.19
CA ILE A 239 29.37 19.35 -8.12
C ILE A 239 29.55 17.94 -8.69
N TRP A 240 30.12 17.06 -7.88
CA TRP A 240 30.23 15.63 -8.16
C TRP A 240 29.43 14.83 -7.16
N LEU A 241 28.51 14.00 -7.63
CA LEU A 241 27.86 12.97 -6.84
C LEU A 241 28.81 11.78 -6.78
N ILE A 242 29.13 11.30 -5.59
CA ILE A 242 30.13 10.24 -5.34
C ILE A 242 29.52 9.05 -4.58
N GLY A 243 28.22 9.08 -4.33
CA GLY A 243 27.49 8.03 -3.64
C GLY A 243 26.02 8.37 -3.46
N ARG A 244 25.27 7.42 -2.92
CA ARG A 244 23.86 7.60 -2.55
C ARG A 244 23.49 6.77 -1.34
N ASP A 245 22.33 7.05 -0.76
CA ASP A 245 21.72 6.14 0.21
C ASP A 245 20.99 5.00 -0.51
N THR A 246 20.43 4.06 0.26
CA THR A 246 19.73 2.90 -0.32
C THR A 246 18.49 3.32 -1.11
N THR A 247 17.82 4.41 -0.72
CA THR A 247 16.58 4.89 -1.35
C THR A 247 16.82 5.80 -2.55
N GLY A 248 18.03 6.33 -2.70
CA GLY A 248 18.37 7.30 -3.71
C GLY A 248 17.82 8.70 -3.44
N GLU A 249 16.98 8.90 -2.41
CA GLU A 249 16.48 10.23 -2.04
C GLU A 249 17.65 11.17 -1.72
N TRP A 250 18.74 10.62 -1.18
CA TRP A 250 19.94 11.34 -0.80
C TRP A 250 21.14 10.91 -1.62
N VAL A 251 21.86 11.89 -2.12
CA VAL A 251 23.14 11.70 -2.82
C VAL A 251 24.26 12.31 -2.01
N TYR A 252 25.39 11.61 -1.98
CA TYR A 252 26.60 12.07 -1.33
C TYR A 252 27.46 12.81 -2.34
N ILE A 253 27.90 14.01 -1.99
CA ILE A 253 28.51 14.94 -2.93
C ILE A 253 29.89 15.39 -2.48
N SER A 254 30.74 15.68 -3.45
CA SER A 254 32.03 16.34 -3.27
C SER A 254 32.12 17.61 -4.13
N GLY A 255 32.92 18.57 -3.65
CA GLY A 255 33.20 19.84 -4.32
C GLY A 255 34.60 20.33 -3.94
N ALA A 256 35.11 21.34 -4.66
CA ALA A 256 36.52 21.69 -4.65
C ALA A 256 37.13 22.08 -3.27
N ASN A 257 36.34 22.38 -2.23
CA ASN A 257 36.85 22.83 -0.93
C ASN A 257 35.95 22.50 0.29
N SER A 258 35.09 21.49 0.24
CA SER A 258 34.28 21.09 1.40
C SER A 258 34.40 19.59 1.66
N PRO A 259 34.47 19.15 2.92
CA PRO A 259 34.31 17.73 3.22
C PRO A 259 32.97 17.26 2.62
N PRO A 260 32.90 16.05 2.08
CA PRO A 260 31.71 15.62 1.37
C PRO A 260 30.48 15.52 2.30
N ARG A 261 29.31 15.74 1.71
CA ARG A 261 28.02 15.96 2.41
C ARG A 261 26.87 15.31 1.67
N TRP A 262 25.75 15.19 2.35
CA TRP A 262 24.49 14.70 1.79
C TRP A 262 23.60 15.86 1.35
N ILE A 263 22.93 15.66 0.22
CA ILE A 263 21.92 16.55 -0.36
C ILE A 263 20.80 15.69 -0.96
N ARG A 264 19.58 16.22 -1.04
CA ARG A 264 18.50 15.54 -1.77
C ARG A 264 18.81 15.49 -3.27
N GLN A 265 18.53 14.35 -3.90
CA GLN A 265 18.70 14.17 -5.35
C GLN A 265 17.97 15.25 -6.16
N ALA A 266 16.76 15.65 -5.74
CA ALA A 266 15.96 16.70 -6.39
C ALA A 266 16.71 18.03 -6.56
N TYR A 267 17.60 18.38 -5.64
CA TYR A 267 18.32 19.66 -5.67
C TYR A 267 19.61 19.59 -6.51
N ALA A 268 20.05 18.38 -6.87
CA ALA A 268 21.31 18.11 -7.53
C ALA A 268 21.14 17.12 -8.69
N PRO A 269 20.34 17.45 -9.72
CA PRO A 269 20.13 16.57 -10.86
C PRO A 269 21.46 16.28 -11.59
N PRO A 270 21.78 15.00 -11.85
CA PRO A 270 22.95 14.63 -12.65
C PRO A 270 22.79 15.11 -14.09
N ARG A 271 23.88 15.59 -14.70
CA ARG A 271 23.90 16.07 -16.08
C ARG A 271 25.27 15.95 -16.72
N ASP A 272 25.29 15.98 -18.05
CA ASP A 272 26.52 16.05 -18.85
C ASP A 272 27.49 14.88 -18.59
N ASN A 273 26.95 13.71 -18.20
CA ASN A 273 27.73 12.48 -17.99
C ASN A 273 27.72 11.59 -19.23
N THR A 274 28.74 10.76 -19.36
CA THR A 274 28.84 9.68 -20.34
C THR A 274 29.06 8.35 -19.62
N LEU A 275 28.45 7.29 -20.14
CA LEU A 275 28.65 5.96 -19.58
C LEU A 275 29.97 5.36 -20.08
N PRO A 276 30.71 4.63 -19.23
CA PRO A 276 31.87 3.87 -19.66
C PRO A 276 31.48 2.73 -20.62
N PRO A 277 32.43 2.19 -21.43
CA PRO A 277 32.13 1.21 -22.48
C PRO A 277 31.50 -0.11 -22.00
N ASN A 278 31.65 -0.44 -20.72
CA ASN A 278 31.11 -1.65 -20.10
C ASN A 278 29.70 -1.46 -19.52
N ALA A 279 29.04 -0.32 -19.78
CA ALA A 279 27.71 -0.06 -19.26
C ALA A 279 26.67 -1.05 -19.81
N PRO A 280 25.68 -1.44 -18.99
CA PRO A 280 24.58 -2.29 -19.43
C PRO A 280 23.81 -1.67 -20.62
N ALA A 281 23.27 -2.53 -21.47
CA ALA A 281 22.40 -2.08 -22.56
C ALA A 281 21.18 -1.32 -22.00
N GLY A 282 20.88 -0.15 -22.56
CA GLY A 282 19.78 0.71 -22.12
C GLY A 282 20.05 1.54 -20.87
N ALA A 283 21.26 1.47 -20.29
CA ALA A 283 21.65 2.35 -19.19
C ALA A 283 21.63 3.83 -19.61
N THR A 284 21.20 4.70 -18.70
CA THR A 284 21.19 6.16 -18.90
C THR A 284 22.36 6.81 -18.15
N PRO A 285 23.10 7.76 -18.74
CA PRO A 285 24.31 8.32 -18.11
C PRO A 285 24.09 9.11 -16.82
N ASN A 286 22.89 9.61 -16.58
CA ASN A 286 22.57 10.51 -15.46
C ASN A 286 21.77 9.79 -14.35
N ASP A 287 21.82 8.47 -14.28
CA ASP A 287 21.07 7.69 -13.30
C ASP A 287 21.89 7.43 -12.04
N VAL A 288 21.36 7.90 -10.90
CA VAL A 288 22.03 7.76 -9.59
C VAL A 288 22.12 6.32 -9.12
N ARG A 289 21.39 5.37 -9.73
CA ARG A 289 21.52 3.94 -9.42
C ARG A 289 22.92 3.41 -9.66
N TRP A 290 23.69 4.04 -10.55
CA TRP A 290 25.08 3.69 -10.82
C TRP A 290 26.05 4.15 -9.73
N LEU A 291 25.63 5.01 -8.80
CA LEU A 291 26.47 5.42 -7.68
C LEU A 291 26.51 4.34 -6.60
N PRO A 292 27.66 4.15 -5.93
CA PRO A 292 27.75 3.21 -4.81
C PRO A 292 26.85 3.67 -3.66
N THR A 293 26.27 2.69 -2.97
CA THR A 293 25.57 2.95 -1.71
C THR A 293 26.59 3.28 -0.63
N GLN A 294 26.35 4.35 0.12
CA GLN A 294 27.20 4.77 1.22
C GLN A 294 26.49 4.59 2.55
N SER A 295 27.16 3.92 3.48
CA SER A 295 26.72 3.83 4.88
C SER A 295 27.10 5.12 5.62
N TRP A 296 26.31 5.48 6.63
CA TRP A 296 26.66 6.56 7.56
C TRP A 296 26.54 6.08 9.01
N PRO A 297 27.30 6.66 9.95
CA PRO A 297 27.41 6.18 11.33
C PRO A 297 26.29 6.67 12.28
N GLY A 298 25.08 6.92 11.80
CA GLY A 298 24.00 7.50 12.60
C GLY A 298 22.81 6.55 12.66
N ASP A 299 21.97 6.75 13.68
CA ASP A 299 20.81 5.88 13.89
C ASP A 299 19.91 5.88 12.64
N PRO A 300 19.46 4.71 12.17
CA PRO A 300 18.41 4.65 11.18
C PRO A 300 17.17 5.35 11.75
N PRO A 301 16.29 5.90 10.89
CA PRO A 301 15.10 6.58 11.36
C PRO A 301 14.27 5.63 12.23
N GLN A 302 13.46 6.19 13.12
CA GLN A 302 12.30 5.46 13.62
C GLN A 302 11.37 5.16 12.44
N GLN A 303 11.59 4.03 11.78
CA GLN A 303 10.64 3.47 10.84
C GLN A 303 9.39 3.08 11.63
N ALA A 304 8.23 3.22 10.99
CA ALA A 304 7.02 2.62 11.54
C ALA A 304 7.28 1.12 11.74
N THR A 305 6.73 0.55 12.82
CA THR A 305 6.78 -0.89 13.05
C THR A 305 6.32 -1.60 11.76
N PRO A 306 7.11 -2.56 11.22
CA PRO A 306 6.74 -3.27 10.00
C PRO A 306 5.35 -3.88 10.12
N ILE A 307 4.60 -3.86 9.02
CA ILE A 307 3.27 -4.46 8.97
C ILE A 307 3.44 -5.98 8.97
N PRO A 308 2.86 -6.71 9.95
CA PRO A 308 2.87 -8.16 9.93
C PRO A 308 2.31 -8.70 8.59
N PRO A 309 2.84 -9.82 8.05
CA PRO A 309 2.43 -10.33 6.75
C PRO A 309 0.91 -10.53 6.60
N GLU A 310 0.26 -11.00 7.68
CA GLU A 310 -1.18 -11.22 7.74
C GLU A 310 -2.02 -9.98 8.02
N ASP A 311 -1.41 -8.86 8.39
CA ASP A 311 -2.15 -7.64 8.70
C ASP A 311 -2.47 -6.84 7.44
N PHE A 312 -3.60 -6.13 7.49
CA PHE A 312 -4.06 -5.18 6.50
C PHE A 312 -4.51 -3.87 7.21
N PRO A 313 -3.58 -3.11 7.83
CA PRO A 313 -3.95 -2.07 8.78
C PRO A 313 -4.21 -0.69 8.15
N LEU A 314 -3.93 -0.52 6.85
CA LEU A 314 -4.16 0.71 6.11
C LEU A 314 -5.00 0.47 4.85
N PHE A 315 -5.55 1.54 4.29
CA PHE A 315 -6.08 1.52 2.94
C PHE A 315 -5.01 1.00 1.97
N ARG A 316 -5.35 0.01 1.14
CA ARG A 316 -4.40 -0.70 0.26
C ARG A 316 -3.19 -1.29 1.00
N ARG A 317 -3.42 -1.70 2.24
CA ARG A 317 -2.50 -2.37 3.16
C ARG A 317 -1.41 -1.50 3.75
N ASP A 318 -0.72 -0.68 2.95
CA ASP A 318 0.46 0.06 3.38
C ASP A 318 0.42 1.55 3.04
N ARG A 319 1.34 2.31 3.65
CA ARG A 319 1.48 3.76 3.42
C ARG A 319 1.94 4.13 2.00
N ALA A 320 2.41 3.15 1.22
CA ALA A 320 2.85 3.31 -0.16
C ALA A 320 1.70 3.05 -1.17
N ASN A 321 0.51 2.67 -0.68
CA ASN A 321 -0.67 2.30 -1.46
C ASN A 321 -0.40 1.18 -2.47
N THR A 322 0.49 0.23 -2.16
CA THR A 322 0.90 -0.80 -3.12
C THR A 322 -0.20 -1.82 -3.42
N GLY A 323 -1.12 -2.05 -2.47
CA GLY A 323 -2.10 -3.15 -2.55
C GLY A 323 -1.46 -4.54 -2.49
N ARG A 324 -0.16 -4.64 -2.16
CA ARG A 324 0.60 -5.90 -2.17
C ARG A 324 0.50 -6.61 -0.84
N VAL A 325 0.02 -7.85 -0.87
CA VAL A 325 0.02 -8.79 0.24
C VAL A 325 1.14 -9.82 -0.02
N PRO A 326 2.06 -10.04 0.93
CA PRO A 326 3.22 -10.91 0.71
C PRO A 326 2.88 -12.40 0.71
N ASN A 327 1.79 -12.80 1.37
CA ASN A 327 1.34 -14.18 1.43
C ASN A 327 0.64 -14.59 0.13
N GLU A 328 0.81 -15.85 -0.25
CA GLU A 328 0.04 -16.48 -1.32
C GLU A 328 -1.44 -16.59 -0.96
N PHE A 329 -2.29 -16.51 -1.98
CA PHE A 329 -3.74 -16.67 -1.85
C PHE A 329 -4.28 -17.32 -3.12
N THR A 330 -4.94 -18.47 -2.99
CA THR A 330 -5.56 -19.16 -4.14
C THR A 330 -7.07 -18.97 -4.11
N GLY A 331 -7.69 -18.66 -5.25
CA GLY A 331 -9.08 -18.19 -5.34
C GLY A 331 -10.22 -19.16 -4.99
N HIS A 332 -9.94 -20.36 -4.48
CA HIS A 332 -11.00 -21.30 -4.08
C HIS A 332 -11.52 -20.93 -2.69
N LEU A 333 -12.63 -20.21 -2.61
CA LEU A 333 -13.12 -19.69 -1.33
C LEU A 333 -14.32 -20.46 -0.79
N ASN A 334 -14.22 -20.84 0.47
CA ASN A 334 -15.35 -21.17 1.33
C ASN A 334 -15.73 -19.92 2.14
N GLN A 335 -17.03 -19.71 2.40
CA GLN A 335 -17.50 -18.61 3.25
C GLN A 335 -17.81 -19.13 4.66
N PRO A 336 -16.83 -19.21 5.59
CA PRO A 336 -17.04 -19.74 6.93
C PRO A 336 -18.01 -18.91 7.76
N TRP A 337 -18.08 -17.60 7.54
CA TRP A 337 -18.92 -16.73 8.36
C TRP A 337 -19.39 -15.47 7.65
N ARG A 338 -20.45 -14.87 8.21
CA ARG A 338 -20.89 -13.50 7.95
C ARG A 338 -21.30 -12.86 9.26
N ALA A 339 -20.90 -11.62 9.48
CA ALA A 339 -21.20 -10.86 10.69
C ALA A 339 -22.05 -9.66 10.32
N GLU A 340 -23.18 -9.45 11.01
CA GLU A 340 -24.07 -8.30 10.78
C GLU A 340 -23.81 -7.22 11.83
N ILE A 341 -23.67 -5.98 11.38
CA ILE A 341 -23.60 -4.80 12.23
C ILE A 341 -24.91 -4.01 12.16
N THR A 342 -25.07 -3.01 13.04
CA THR A 342 -26.32 -2.24 13.11
C THR A 342 -26.49 -1.28 11.93
N GLY A 343 -25.46 -0.51 11.59
CA GLY A 343 -25.46 0.47 10.50
C GLY A 343 -24.89 -0.07 9.18
N GLU A 344 -25.02 0.72 8.12
CA GLU A 344 -24.32 0.46 6.85
C GLU A 344 -22.82 0.62 7.05
N ILE A 345 -21.99 -0.23 6.45
CA ILE A 345 -20.54 -0.12 6.56
C ILE A 345 -20.07 1.11 5.78
N THR A 346 -19.30 1.99 6.42
CA THR A 346 -18.87 3.27 5.83
C THR A 346 -17.36 3.37 5.61
N THR A 347 -16.60 2.31 5.92
CA THR A 347 -15.15 2.27 5.76
C THR A 347 -14.68 1.00 5.05
N PRO A 348 -13.48 1.02 4.45
CA PRO A 348 -12.72 -0.18 4.15
C PRO A 348 -12.64 -1.14 5.34
N VAL A 349 -12.48 -2.43 5.04
CA VAL A 349 -12.10 -3.42 6.05
C VAL A 349 -10.63 -3.24 6.39
N LEU A 350 -10.31 -3.16 7.68
CA LEU A 350 -8.94 -3.24 8.19
C LEU A 350 -8.74 -4.54 8.97
N VAL A 351 -7.53 -5.09 8.93
CA VAL A 351 -7.16 -6.27 9.71
C VAL A 351 -5.89 -5.99 10.49
N HIS A 352 -5.92 -6.21 11.80
CA HIS A 352 -4.74 -6.07 12.65
C HIS A 352 -4.78 -7.08 13.80
N GLY A 353 -3.76 -7.93 13.87
CA GLY A 353 -3.68 -8.98 14.87
C GLY A 353 -4.86 -9.94 14.79
N ALA A 354 -5.70 -9.97 15.83
CA ALA A 354 -6.87 -10.83 15.93
C ALA A 354 -8.17 -10.22 15.35
N TYR A 355 -8.15 -8.94 15.01
CA TYR A 355 -9.35 -8.17 14.71
C TYR A 355 -9.52 -7.88 13.22
N VAL A 356 -10.77 -8.03 12.75
CA VAL A 356 -11.32 -7.43 11.53
C VAL A 356 -12.13 -6.21 11.96
N LEU A 357 -11.79 -5.04 11.43
CA LEU A 357 -12.39 -3.77 11.84
C LEU A 357 -13.11 -3.06 10.71
N VAL A 358 -14.32 -2.59 11.00
CA VAL A 358 -15.13 -1.72 10.13
C VAL A 358 -15.86 -0.69 10.99
N ALA A 359 -16.25 0.44 10.41
CA ALA A 359 -17.19 1.35 11.04
C ALA A 359 -18.52 1.41 10.30
N GLY A 360 -19.57 1.69 11.07
CA GLY A 360 -20.94 1.76 10.59
C GLY A 360 -21.52 3.18 10.63
N SER A 361 -22.55 3.42 9.83
CA SER A 361 -23.36 4.64 9.84
C SER A 361 -24.12 4.87 11.16
N ASP A 362 -24.18 3.86 12.02
CA ASP A 362 -24.64 3.92 13.40
C ASP A 362 -23.59 4.50 14.37
N GLN A 363 -22.51 5.10 13.84
CA GLN A 363 -21.48 5.82 14.60
C GLN A 363 -20.62 4.93 15.52
N HIS A 364 -20.44 3.67 15.14
CA HIS A 364 -19.60 2.73 15.89
C HIS A 364 -18.49 2.14 15.03
N ILE A 365 -17.36 1.84 15.67
CA ILE A 365 -16.34 0.92 15.15
C ILE A 365 -16.66 -0.46 15.73
N TYR A 366 -16.58 -1.48 14.88
CA TYR A 366 -16.79 -2.88 15.21
C TYR A 366 -15.49 -3.63 15.04
N GLY A 367 -15.03 -4.31 16.09
CA GLY A 367 -13.93 -5.28 16.05
C GLY A 367 -14.50 -6.69 16.12
N MET A 368 -14.35 -7.45 15.05
CA MET A 368 -14.76 -8.84 14.95
C MET A 368 -13.53 -9.76 14.98
N ASN A 369 -13.66 -10.97 15.47
CA ASN A 369 -12.57 -11.92 15.38
C ASN A 369 -12.39 -12.45 13.94
N ARG A 370 -11.13 -12.67 13.56
CA ARG A 370 -10.75 -13.08 12.20
C ARG A 370 -11.37 -14.41 11.73
N THR A 371 -11.50 -15.37 12.64
CA THR A 371 -11.87 -16.75 12.31
C THR A 371 -13.36 -17.04 12.34
N GLY A 372 -14.12 -16.39 13.23
CA GLY A 372 -15.54 -16.65 13.45
C GLY A 372 -16.46 -15.48 13.12
N GLY A 373 -15.94 -14.27 12.91
CA GLY A 373 -16.72 -13.06 12.71
C GLY A 373 -17.47 -12.58 13.95
N ASN A 374 -17.22 -13.16 15.13
CA ASN A 374 -17.89 -12.73 16.35
C ASN A 374 -17.41 -11.32 16.74
N GLN A 375 -18.35 -10.42 17.04
CA GLN A 375 -18.01 -9.09 17.56
C GLN A 375 -17.39 -9.24 18.96
N GLU A 376 -16.13 -8.86 19.10
CA GLU A 376 -15.39 -8.88 20.38
C GLU A 376 -15.21 -7.48 20.95
N TRP A 377 -15.29 -6.46 20.12
CA TRP A 377 -15.10 -5.08 20.53
C TRP A 377 -16.01 -4.14 19.75
N LYS A 378 -16.46 -3.07 20.41
CA LYS A 378 -17.30 -2.03 19.83
C LYS A 378 -16.96 -0.69 20.48
N TYR A 379 -16.79 0.36 19.70
CA TYR A 379 -16.44 1.70 20.19
C TYR A 379 -17.41 2.74 19.64
N ASN A 380 -17.94 3.62 20.50
CA ASN A 380 -18.83 4.71 20.09
C ASN A 380 -18.01 5.93 19.64
N ILE A 381 -18.11 6.26 18.36
CA ILE A 381 -17.43 7.39 17.74
C ILE A 381 -18.15 8.71 18.08
N GLY A 382 -19.48 8.67 18.21
CA GLY A 382 -20.35 9.85 18.34
C GLY A 382 -20.53 10.66 17.04
N ALA A 383 -20.02 10.14 15.92
CA ALA A 383 -20.18 10.67 14.57
C ALA A 383 -19.86 9.56 13.54
N VAL A 384 -20.23 9.77 12.27
CA VAL A 384 -19.91 8.83 11.19
C VAL A 384 -18.49 9.09 10.69
N ILE A 385 -17.77 8.03 10.33
CA ILE A 385 -16.51 8.11 9.59
C ILE A 385 -16.73 7.62 8.16
N ASN A 386 -16.31 8.40 7.17
CA ASN A 386 -16.42 8.08 5.73
C ASN A 386 -15.05 8.08 5.01
N ARG A 387 -13.98 8.32 5.76
CA ARG A 387 -12.60 8.31 5.29
C ARG A 387 -11.91 7.04 5.80
N PRO A 388 -10.95 6.47 5.05
CA PRO A 388 -10.23 5.29 5.51
C PRO A 388 -9.53 5.54 6.86
N PRO A 389 -9.77 4.71 7.87
CA PRO A 389 -8.99 4.72 9.10
C PRO A 389 -7.61 4.07 8.89
N VAL A 390 -6.73 4.22 9.88
CA VAL A 390 -5.38 3.61 9.88
C VAL A 390 -5.07 3.02 11.25
N ILE A 391 -4.40 1.87 11.26
CA ILE A 391 -3.89 1.25 12.48
C ILE A 391 -2.36 1.24 12.45
N GLN A 392 -1.74 1.70 13.54
CA GLN A 392 -0.29 1.59 13.75
C GLN A 392 -0.02 1.40 15.24
N ASP A 393 0.85 0.44 15.57
CA ASP A 393 1.26 0.13 16.95
C ASP A 393 0.07 -0.13 17.89
N ASN A 394 -0.92 -0.91 17.44
CA ASN A 394 -2.15 -1.22 18.18
C ASN A 394 -3.04 0.01 18.49
N VAL A 395 -2.82 1.13 17.80
CA VAL A 395 -3.63 2.35 17.89
C VAL A 395 -4.37 2.56 16.57
N TYR A 396 -5.68 2.80 16.67
CA TYR A 396 -6.57 3.07 15.56
C TYR A 396 -6.82 4.58 15.46
N TYR A 397 -6.47 5.16 14.31
CA TYR A 397 -6.55 6.59 14.02
C TYR A 397 -7.62 6.85 12.96
N PHE A 398 -8.48 7.83 13.20
CA PHE A 398 -9.55 8.18 12.26
C PHE A 398 -9.97 9.64 12.38
N VAL A 399 -10.67 10.12 11.35
CA VAL A 399 -11.31 11.43 11.35
C VAL A 399 -12.79 11.26 11.03
N ASP A 400 -13.65 11.81 11.88
CA ASP A 400 -15.10 11.79 11.68
C ASP A 400 -15.63 12.94 10.82
N ASN A 401 -16.91 12.87 10.45
CA ASN A 401 -17.58 13.86 9.60
C ASN A 401 -17.73 15.24 10.27
N LEU A 402 -17.46 15.35 11.58
CA LEU A 402 -17.45 16.62 12.30
C LEU A 402 -16.06 17.25 12.37
N GLY A 403 -15.06 16.66 11.69
CA GLY A 403 -13.69 17.15 11.63
C GLY A 403 -12.89 16.85 12.90
N ARG A 404 -13.30 15.87 13.70
CA ARG A 404 -12.55 15.45 14.89
C ARG A 404 -11.65 14.27 14.55
N ALA A 405 -10.35 14.51 14.68
CA ALA A 405 -9.32 13.49 14.66
C ALA A 405 -9.27 12.78 16.01
N THR A 406 -9.18 11.45 16.01
CA THR A 406 -9.15 10.64 17.22
C THR A 406 -8.13 9.52 17.09
N ALA A 407 -7.40 9.24 18.17
CA ALA A 407 -6.64 8.02 18.36
C ALA A 407 -7.22 7.21 19.51
N ILE A 408 -7.40 5.91 19.29
CA ILE A 408 -7.86 4.96 20.30
C ILE A 408 -6.95 3.74 20.31
N ALA A 409 -6.52 3.29 21.49
CA ALA A 409 -5.90 1.98 21.59
C ALA A 409 -6.96 0.90 21.31
N LEU A 410 -6.62 -0.13 20.53
CA LEU A 410 -7.55 -1.22 20.27
C LEU A 410 -7.93 -1.92 21.59
N GLY A 411 -9.23 -2.21 21.75
CA GLY A 411 -9.78 -2.73 23.00
C GLY A 411 -10.16 -1.65 24.02
N SER A 412 -9.67 -0.41 23.89
CA SER A 412 -10.01 0.69 24.80
C SER A 412 -11.38 1.28 24.49
N GLN A 413 -12.04 1.84 25.51
CA GLN A 413 -13.24 2.69 25.40
C GLN A 413 -12.92 4.18 25.61
N ALA A 414 -11.71 4.50 26.07
CA ALA A 414 -11.24 5.86 26.22
C ALA A 414 -10.27 6.20 25.07
N PRO A 415 -10.45 7.33 24.39
CA PRO A 415 -9.48 7.78 23.40
C PRO A 415 -8.17 8.16 24.07
N LEU A 416 -7.05 7.89 23.38
CA LEU A 416 -5.73 8.38 23.78
C LEU A 416 -5.68 9.90 23.64
N TRP A 417 -6.25 10.41 22.55
CA TRP A 417 -6.46 11.84 22.32
C TRP A 417 -7.60 12.07 21.33
N GLN A 418 -8.17 13.27 21.40
CA GLN A 418 -9.14 13.79 20.45
C GLN A 418 -8.83 15.25 20.14
N THR A 419 -8.73 15.58 18.86
CA THR A 419 -8.36 16.91 18.40
C THR A 419 -9.33 17.35 17.30
N ARG A 420 -9.86 18.56 17.43
CA ARG A 420 -10.60 19.18 16.33
C ARG A 420 -9.60 19.66 15.27
N LEU A 421 -9.75 19.18 14.04
CA LEU A 421 -8.89 19.59 12.95
C LEU A 421 -9.05 21.08 12.69
N SER A 422 -7.93 21.75 12.53
CA SER A 422 -7.80 23.19 12.35
C SER A 422 -6.64 23.45 11.39
N VAL A 423 -6.71 24.52 10.61
CA VAL A 423 -5.57 24.93 9.78
C VAL A 423 -4.77 25.96 10.59
N PRO A 424 -3.53 25.66 11.03
CA PRO A 424 -2.72 26.57 11.83
C PRO A 424 -2.62 27.96 11.22
N ASN A 425 -2.80 28.98 12.06
CA ASN A 425 -2.78 30.40 11.67
C ASN A 425 -3.86 30.83 10.67
N VAL A 426 -4.87 29.98 10.41
CA VAL A 426 -5.99 30.30 9.51
C VAL A 426 -7.34 30.17 10.22
N SER A 427 -7.65 29.03 10.84
CA SER A 427 -8.91 28.83 11.56
C SER A 427 -8.90 27.69 12.56
N ASP A 428 -9.89 27.66 13.44
CA ASP A 428 -10.08 26.62 14.45
C ASP A 428 -10.80 25.35 13.94
N THR A 429 -11.32 25.35 12.70
CA THR A 429 -12.10 24.21 12.18
C THR A 429 -11.87 23.93 10.69
N ALA A 430 -11.47 22.70 10.38
CA ALA A 430 -11.32 22.18 9.03
C ALA A 430 -12.05 20.83 8.87
N THR A 431 -12.48 20.53 7.64
CA THR A 431 -13.14 19.27 7.30
C THR A 431 -12.15 18.39 6.58
N ALA A 432 -11.95 17.13 6.96
CA ALA A 432 -11.01 16.28 6.25
C ALA A 432 -11.47 15.93 4.82
N ASP A 433 -10.53 15.77 3.90
CA ASP A 433 -10.76 15.23 2.57
C ASP A 433 -10.33 13.76 2.50
N THR A 434 -9.29 13.40 3.26
CA THR A 434 -8.66 12.08 3.22
C THR A 434 -8.70 11.39 4.57
N GLY A 435 -8.40 10.09 4.57
CA GLY A 435 -7.95 9.40 5.79
C GLY A 435 -6.56 9.86 6.23
N PHE A 436 -6.09 9.33 7.36
CA PHE A 436 -4.72 9.53 7.80
C PHE A 436 -3.73 8.69 6.98
N VAL A 437 -2.49 9.16 6.88
CA VAL A 437 -1.31 8.31 6.59
C VAL A 437 -0.26 8.53 7.68
N VAL A 438 0.42 7.47 8.09
CA VAL A 438 1.38 7.47 9.21
C VAL A 438 2.81 7.51 8.70
N ALA A 439 3.66 8.31 9.35
CA ALA A 439 5.11 8.26 9.19
C ALA A 439 5.81 8.47 10.54
N GLY A 440 6.32 7.39 11.17
CA GLY A 440 6.97 7.49 12.47
C GLY A 440 6.04 8.09 13.53
N ASN A 441 6.40 9.23 14.11
CA ASN A 441 5.62 9.92 15.14
C ASN A 441 4.66 10.99 14.62
N VAL A 442 4.41 11.03 13.31
CA VAL A 442 3.48 12.00 12.71
C VAL A 442 2.37 11.33 11.90
N LEU A 443 1.23 12.02 11.85
CA LEU A 443 0.09 11.72 10.99
C LEU A 443 -0.07 12.83 9.97
N PHE A 444 -0.45 12.49 8.74
CA PHE A 444 -0.83 13.45 7.71
C PHE A 444 -2.27 13.24 7.29
N VAL A 445 -2.99 14.35 7.06
CA VAL A 445 -4.38 14.35 6.59
C VAL A 445 -4.62 15.53 5.65
N GLY A 446 -5.30 15.31 4.53
CA GLY A 446 -5.82 16.37 3.68
C GLY A 446 -7.11 16.94 4.27
N VAL A 447 -7.25 18.26 4.28
CA VAL A 447 -8.44 18.96 4.78
C VAL A 447 -8.85 20.11 3.87
N GLN A 448 -10.14 20.42 3.88
CA GLN A 448 -10.72 21.59 3.26
C GLN A 448 -11.06 22.66 4.31
N HIS A 449 -10.76 23.91 3.97
CA HIS A 449 -11.20 25.09 4.70
C HIS A 449 -11.36 26.28 3.74
N ASN A 450 -12.53 26.93 3.76
CA ASN A 450 -12.85 28.10 2.91
C ASN A 450 -12.49 27.89 1.43
N GLU A 451 -12.98 26.80 0.83
CA GLU A 451 -12.73 26.43 -0.58
C GLU A 451 -11.27 26.13 -0.95
N ARG A 452 -10.35 26.21 0.02
CA ARG A 452 -8.95 25.80 -0.13
C ARG A 452 -8.71 24.47 0.56
N HIS A 453 -7.73 23.75 0.05
CA HIS A 453 -7.32 22.45 0.54
C HIS A 453 -5.90 22.54 1.09
N TYR A 454 -5.68 21.86 2.21
CA TYR A 454 -4.43 21.86 2.94
C TYR A 454 -4.05 20.44 3.30
N ILE A 455 -2.77 20.15 3.40
CA ILE A 455 -2.28 18.98 4.11
C ILE A 455 -1.87 19.43 5.50
N ILE A 456 -2.39 18.75 6.52
CA ILE A 456 -2.03 18.96 7.91
C ILE A 456 -1.11 17.85 8.37
N GLN A 457 -0.03 18.23 9.07
CA GLN A 457 0.78 17.33 9.87
C GLN A 457 0.36 17.41 11.33
N MET A 458 0.20 16.26 11.99
CA MET A 458 -0.16 16.15 13.40
C MET A 458 0.85 15.28 14.15
N ASP A 459 1.04 15.55 15.43
CA ASP A 459 1.74 14.66 16.35
C ASP A 459 0.90 13.41 16.59
N ARG A 460 1.46 12.23 16.32
CA ARG A 460 0.73 10.96 16.45
C ARG A 460 0.44 10.58 17.90
N VAL A 461 1.31 10.98 18.84
CA VAL A 461 1.24 10.59 20.25
C VAL A 461 0.41 11.59 21.05
N ALA A 462 0.65 12.88 20.86
CA ALA A 462 -0.04 13.96 21.57
C ALA A 462 -1.34 14.40 20.86
N GLY A 463 -1.50 14.11 19.57
CA GLY A 463 -2.67 14.49 18.78
C GLY A 463 -2.72 15.97 18.35
N GLY A 464 -1.69 16.76 18.65
CA GLY A 464 -1.64 18.18 18.33
C GLY A 464 -1.39 18.43 16.84
N VAL A 465 -2.03 19.47 16.28
CA VAL A 465 -1.72 19.93 14.93
C VAL A 465 -0.38 20.67 14.93
N LEU A 466 0.54 20.26 14.05
CA LEU A 466 1.91 20.80 13.99
C LEU A 466 2.06 21.88 12.90
N ARG A 467 1.72 21.52 11.65
CA ARG A 467 1.98 22.34 10.46
C ARG A 467 0.91 22.13 9.41
N SER A 468 0.78 23.08 8.48
CA SER A 468 -0.07 22.96 7.30
C SER A 468 0.65 23.38 6.02
N PHE A 469 0.26 22.77 4.91
CA PHE A 469 0.74 23.07 3.57
C PHE A 469 -0.46 23.28 2.65
N ASP A 470 -0.54 24.43 2.00
CA ASP A 470 -1.64 24.80 1.09
C ASP A 470 -1.43 24.15 -0.28
N ILE A 471 -2.40 23.35 -0.74
CA ILE A 471 -2.37 22.66 -2.04
C ILE A 471 -3.34 23.27 -3.05
N GLY A 472 -3.91 24.44 -2.73
CA GLY A 472 -4.79 25.19 -3.62
C GLY A 472 -6.27 24.82 -3.43
N ASN A 473 -6.98 24.65 -4.54
CA ASN A 473 -8.45 24.61 -4.57
C ASN A 473 -9.03 23.25 -4.99
N VAL A 474 -8.22 22.20 -5.00
CA VAL A 474 -8.67 20.84 -5.32
C VAL A 474 -8.24 19.89 -4.23
N ALA A 475 -9.19 19.08 -3.76
CA ALA A 475 -8.96 18.05 -2.76
C ALA A 475 -7.83 17.11 -3.16
N SER A 476 -7.03 16.70 -2.18
CA SER A 476 -6.03 15.68 -2.41
C SER A 476 -6.67 14.29 -2.54
N GLN A 477 -6.07 13.44 -3.35
CA GLN A 477 -6.23 11.99 -3.27
C GLN A 477 -5.64 11.48 -1.95
N PRO A 478 -5.99 10.25 -1.51
CA PRO A 478 -5.36 9.62 -0.36
C PRO A 478 -3.83 9.71 -0.43
N LEU A 479 -3.25 10.18 0.68
CA LEU A 479 -1.85 10.54 0.79
C LEU A 479 -0.94 9.30 0.82
N VAL A 480 0.28 9.45 0.31
CA VAL A 480 1.25 8.35 0.20
C VAL A 480 2.56 8.77 0.83
N VAL A 481 3.13 7.90 1.66
CA VAL A 481 4.47 8.12 2.23
C VAL A 481 5.42 7.10 1.63
N GLY A 482 6.45 7.59 0.95
CA GLY A 482 7.57 6.79 0.47
C GLY A 482 8.57 6.52 1.59
N HIS A 483 9.83 6.91 1.38
CA HIS A 483 10.83 6.86 2.44
C HIS A 483 10.72 8.09 3.35
N GLN A 484 11.29 9.24 2.97
CA GLN A 484 11.14 10.50 3.71
C GLN A 484 10.27 11.53 3.00
N LEU A 485 9.64 11.15 1.89
CA LEU A 485 8.76 12.02 1.14
C LEU A 485 7.28 11.61 1.32
N LEU A 486 6.44 12.61 1.55
CA LEU A 486 5.00 12.56 1.44
C LEU A 486 4.60 13.02 0.04
N TYR A 487 3.89 12.18 -0.70
CA TYR A 487 3.35 12.51 -2.01
C TYR A 487 1.89 12.90 -1.91
N VAL A 488 1.57 14.07 -2.46
CA VAL A 488 0.25 14.68 -2.42
C VAL A 488 -0.22 14.92 -3.85
N ALA A 489 -1.30 14.27 -4.25
CA ALA A 489 -1.89 14.47 -5.58
C ALA A 489 -3.20 15.24 -5.47
N GLY A 490 -3.34 16.34 -6.19
CA GLY A 490 -4.54 17.19 -6.25
C GLY A 490 -4.62 17.88 -7.62
N ASN A 491 -4.64 19.21 -7.65
CA ASN A 491 -4.43 19.97 -8.90
C ASN A 491 -2.94 20.17 -9.20
N GLY A 492 -2.24 19.05 -9.37
CA GLY A 492 -0.80 18.98 -9.36
C GLY A 492 -0.34 17.82 -8.49
N LEU A 493 0.98 17.61 -8.45
CA LEU A 493 1.62 16.62 -7.60
C LEU A 493 2.76 17.30 -6.82
N TRP A 494 2.83 17.06 -5.52
CA TRP A 494 3.85 17.61 -4.64
C TRP A 494 4.53 16.50 -3.85
N ALA A 495 5.83 16.65 -3.62
CA ALA A 495 6.56 15.84 -2.64
C ALA A 495 7.06 16.74 -1.52
N LEU A 496 6.64 16.43 -0.30
CA LEU A 496 7.01 17.15 0.92
C LEU A 496 7.91 16.28 1.78
N ASP A 497 8.92 16.87 2.40
CA ASP A 497 9.75 16.19 3.41
C ASP A 497 8.91 15.93 4.67
N ILE A 498 8.83 14.68 5.14
CA ILE A 498 7.97 14.31 6.27
C ILE A 498 8.44 14.89 7.62
N GLY A 499 9.71 15.26 7.74
CA GLY A 499 10.30 15.72 8.99
C GLY A 499 10.20 17.24 9.17
N ASN A 500 10.52 18.02 8.13
CA ASN A 500 10.44 19.48 8.18
C ASN A 500 9.22 20.08 7.44
N PHE A 501 8.48 19.29 6.68
CA PHE A 501 7.31 19.68 5.89
C PHE A 501 7.61 20.69 4.76
N GLU A 502 8.87 20.69 4.29
CA GLU A 502 9.34 21.49 3.16
C GLU A 502 8.95 20.87 1.83
N LEU A 503 8.63 21.71 0.84
CA LEU A 503 8.43 21.27 -0.54
C LEU A 503 9.78 20.88 -1.16
N VAL A 504 9.92 19.61 -1.53
CA VAL A 504 11.14 19.08 -2.18
C VAL A 504 11.06 19.23 -3.69
N TRP A 505 9.94 18.81 -4.28
CA TRP A 505 9.67 19.01 -5.71
C TRP A 505 8.16 19.08 -5.98
N SER A 506 7.77 19.64 -7.12
CA SER A 506 6.38 19.68 -7.56
C SER A 506 6.23 19.51 -9.07
N ARG A 507 5.07 19.03 -9.49
CA ARG A 507 4.64 18.84 -10.88
C ARG A 507 3.25 19.46 -11.06
N PRO A 508 3.17 20.80 -11.19
CA PRO A 508 1.89 21.48 -11.38
C PRO A 508 1.26 21.20 -12.76
N ASP A 509 2.03 20.68 -13.70
CA ASP A 509 1.57 20.20 -15.01
C ASP A 509 0.68 18.95 -14.91
N LEU A 510 0.87 18.15 -13.86
CA LEU A 510 0.11 16.92 -13.61
C LEU A 510 -1.20 17.21 -12.90
N THR A 511 -2.14 17.76 -13.65
CA THR A 511 -3.50 18.07 -13.18
C THR A 511 -4.43 16.86 -13.30
N LEU A 512 -5.55 16.90 -12.57
CA LEU A 512 -6.63 15.91 -12.66
C LEU A 512 -6.17 14.48 -12.34
N ILE A 513 -5.37 14.29 -11.30
CA ILE A 513 -5.02 12.95 -10.82
C ILE A 513 -6.25 12.36 -10.11
N ARG A 514 -6.70 11.18 -10.56
CA ARG A 514 -7.94 10.52 -10.08
C ARG A 514 -7.69 9.39 -9.09
N THR A 515 -6.44 8.95 -8.99
CA THR A 515 -6.06 7.80 -8.17
C THR A 515 -5.11 8.26 -7.06
N PRO A 516 -5.17 7.64 -5.88
CA PRO A 516 -4.05 7.74 -4.95
C PRO A 516 -2.76 7.39 -5.68
N PRO A 517 -1.67 8.17 -5.52
CA PRO A 517 -0.38 7.76 -6.03
C PRO A 517 0.01 6.38 -5.49
N LEU A 518 0.92 5.71 -6.18
CA LEU A 518 1.50 4.45 -5.73
C LEU A 518 3.01 4.61 -5.71
N TYR A 519 3.63 4.38 -4.56
CA TYR A 519 5.09 4.44 -4.39
C TYR A 519 5.69 3.03 -4.48
N ALA A 520 6.73 2.87 -5.30
CA ALA A 520 7.50 1.64 -5.44
C ALA A 520 8.95 1.91 -5.02
N ALA A 521 9.36 1.36 -3.87
CA ALA A 521 10.72 1.50 -3.35
C ALA A 521 11.77 0.81 -4.23
N ASN A 522 11.36 -0.23 -4.96
CA ASN A 522 12.20 -1.01 -5.87
C ASN A 522 11.91 -0.60 -7.32
N GLY A 523 12.35 0.60 -7.70
CA GLY A 523 12.15 1.14 -9.04
C GLY A 523 12.91 0.36 -10.12
N VAL A 524 12.33 0.28 -11.31
CA VAL A 524 12.94 -0.40 -12.47
C VAL A 524 13.78 0.56 -13.31
N SER A 525 13.41 1.83 -13.35
CA SER A 525 14.06 2.86 -14.18
C SER A 525 14.53 4.07 -13.37
N ALA A 526 14.21 4.12 -12.07
CA ALA A 526 14.79 4.98 -11.04
C ALA A 526 15.03 4.13 -9.78
N VAL A 527 15.71 4.65 -8.75
CA VAL A 527 15.88 3.91 -7.48
C VAL A 527 14.50 3.61 -6.86
N ALA A 528 13.66 4.65 -6.79
CA ALA A 528 12.26 4.54 -6.40
C ALA A 528 11.37 5.20 -7.46
N GLU A 529 10.20 4.63 -7.69
CA GLU A 529 9.24 5.09 -8.71
C GLU A 529 7.91 5.48 -8.07
N LEU A 530 7.30 6.55 -8.58
CA LEU A 530 5.96 6.99 -8.19
C LEU A 530 5.03 6.88 -9.39
N TYR A 531 3.93 6.14 -9.24
CA TYR A 531 2.94 5.97 -10.29
C TYR A 531 1.70 6.80 -10.00
N VAL A 532 1.23 7.51 -11.03
CA VAL A 532 0.00 8.33 -10.96
C VAL A 532 -0.84 8.11 -12.20
N ALA A 533 -2.17 8.11 -12.05
CA ALA A 533 -3.10 8.05 -13.17
C ALA A 533 -4.00 9.30 -13.22
N SER A 534 -3.97 9.98 -14.37
CA SER A 534 -4.78 11.18 -14.64
C SER A 534 -6.14 10.85 -15.27
N THR A 535 -7.08 11.79 -15.22
CA THR A 535 -8.43 11.63 -15.80
C THR A 535 -8.46 11.42 -17.30
N ASN A 536 -7.47 11.95 -18.01
CA ASN A 536 -7.29 11.72 -19.44
C ASN A 536 -6.84 10.27 -19.75
N GLY A 537 -6.72 9.44 -18.72
CA GLY A 537 -6.40 8.04 -18.80
C GLY A 537 -4.92 7.74 -18.59
N VAL A 538 -4.01 8.66 -18.90
CA VAL A 538 -2.56 8.40 -18.90
C VAL A 538 -2.07 7.97 -17.51
N ILE A 539 -1.30 6.87 -17.48
CA ILE A 539 -0.56 6.45 -16.28
C ILE A 539 0.90 6.85 -16.48
N ARG A 540 1.46 7.60 -15.54
CA ARG A 540 2.87 8.02 -15.55
C ARG A 540 3.62 7.32 -14.43
N ALA A 541 4.85 6.93 -14.71
CA ALA A 541 5.85 6.58 -13.72
C ALA A 541 6.87 7.72 -13.65
N LEU A 542 7.10 8.22 -12.45
CA LEU A 542 8.06 9.27 -12.16
C LEU A 542 9.18 8.70 -11.29
N ASP A 543 10.36 9.30 -11.35
CA ASP A 543 11.36 9.14 -10.30
C ASP A 543 10.78 9.76 -9.03
N ALA A 544 10.55 8.94 -8.00
CA ALA A 544 9.90 9.36 -6.78
C ALA A 544 10.72 10.40 -6.00
N ASN A 545 12.02 10.49 -6.26
CA ASN A 545 12.95 11.36 -5.54
C ASN A 545 13.06 12.75 -6.18
N THR A 546 12.74 12.87 -7.48
CA THR A 546 12.92 14.11 -8.26
C THR A 546 11.64 14.60 -8.93
N GLY A 547 10.63 13.75 -9.06
CA GLY A 547 9.40 14.05 -9.78
C GLY A 547 9.57 14.10 -11.30
N VAL A 548 10.70 13.63 -11.85
CA VAL A 548 10.95 13.58 -13.30
C VAL A 548 10.21 12.39 -13.93
N ASP A 549 9.59 12.58 -15.09
CA ASP A 549 8.94 11.50 -15.82
C ASP A 549 9.98 10.47 -16.29
N VAL A 550 9.75 9.21 -15.92
CA VAL A 550 10.59 8.07 -16.32
C VAL A 550 9.89 7.24 -17.38
N ARG A 551 8.57 7.09 -17.28
CA ARG A 551 7.75 6.30 -18.21
C ARG A 551 6.33 6.83 -18.31
N SER A 552 5.68 6.57 -19.43
CA SER A 552 4.25 6.82 -19.64
C SER A 552 3.62 5.59 -20.29
N TYR A 553 2.40 5.27 -19.86
CA TYR A 553 1.58 4.21 -20.41
C TYR A 553 0.31 4.80 -20.98
N ASP A 554 -0.02 4.43 -22.22
CA ASP A 554 -1.33 4.72 -22.78
C ASP A 554 -2.37 3.88 -22.05
N SER A 555 -3.47 4.51 -21.68
CA SER A 555 -4.58 3.81 -21.06
C SER A 555 -5.63 3.33 -22.03
N GLU A 556 -5.48 3.64 -23.32
CA GLU A 556 -6.44 3.32 -24.37
C GLU A 556 -7.81 3.96 -24.10
N GLY A 557 -7.82 5.14 -23.47
CA GLY A 557 -9.03 5.87 -23.09
C GLY A 557 -9.73 5.35 -21.83
N ASP A 558 -9.22 4.29 -21.20
CA ASP A 558 -9.79 3.73 -19.98
C ASP A 558 -9.48 4.62 -18.77
N ALA A 559 -10.52 5.02 -18.03
CA ALA A 559 -10.39 5.74 -16.77
C ALA A 559 -9.93 4.80 -15.65
N THR A 560 -8.70 5.02 -15.17
CA THR A 560 -8.12 4.23 -14.08
C THR A 560 -8.61 4.77 -12.74
N THR A 561 -9.14 3.88 -11.90
CA THR A 561 -9.63 4.18 -10.54
C THR A 561 -8.76 3.56 -9.45
N GLY A 562 -7.87 2.62 -9.82
CA GLY A 562 -6.90 2.07 -8.87
C GLY A 562 -5.67 1.46 -9.49
N LEU A 563 -4.56 1.59 -8.78
CA LEU A 563 -3.26 0.98 -9.10
C LEU A 563 -2.85 -0.01 -8.01
N ALA A 564 -2.14 -1.07 -8.38
CA ALA A 564 -1.49 -1.99 -7.45
C ALA A 564 -0.14 -2.46 -8.02
N LEU A 565 0.79 -2.84 -7.14
CA LEU A 565 2.17 -3.14 -7.50
C LEU A 565 2.46 -4.64 -7.43
N GLY A 566 2.87 -5.22 -8.56
CA GLY A 566 3.58 -6.49 -8.61
C GLY A 566 5.08 -6.27 -8.82
N ASP A 567 5.84 -7.36 -8.77
CA ASP A 567 7.29 -7.30 -8.95
C ASP A 567 7.67 -6.82 -10.36
N SER A 568 7.04 -7.37 -11.40
CA SER A 568 7.33 -7.06 -12.80
C SER A 568 6.27 -6.20 -13.50
N ALA A 569 5.11 -5.98 -12.87
CA ALA A 569 3.98 -5.29 -13.49
C ALA A 569 3.29 -4.33 -12.51
N ILE A 570 2.71 -3.26 -13.04
CA ILE A 570 1.67 -2.50 -12.36
C ILE A 570 0.31 -2.98 -12.85
N TYR A 571 -0.64 -3.11 -11.93
CA TYR A 571 -2.01 -3.50 -12.22
C TYR A 571 -2.91 -2.29 -12.11
N ALA A 572 -3.55 -1.93 -13.22
CA ALA A 572 -4.51 -0.84 -13.28
C ALA A 572 -5.93 -1.40 -13.34
N THR A 573 -6.80 -0.83 -12.52
CA THR A 573 -8.22 -1.18 -12.40
C THR A 573 -9.08 0.02 -12.73
N GLY A 574 -10.27 -0.23 -13.27
CA GLY A 574 -11.27 0.79 -13.55
C GLY A 574 -12.69 0.24 -13.45
N ASN A 575 -13.64 0.89 -14.12
CA ASN A 575 -15.06 0.58 -14.00
C ASN A 575 -15.47 -0.82 -14.50
N SER A 576 -14.67 -1.46 -15.34
CA SER A 576 -14.98 -2.79 -15.92
C SER A 576 -13.75 -3.50 -16.48
N PHE A 577 -12.56 -3.18 -15.97
CA PHE A 577 -11.33 -3.80 -16.46
C PHE A 577 -10.29 -3.95 -15.37
N ILE A 578 -9.39 -4.91 -15.62
CA ILE A 578 -8.07 -5.01 -15.00
C ILE A 578 -7.06 -5.14 -16.14
N LYS A 579 -5.95 -4.43 -16.04
CA LYS A 579 -4.84 -4.55 -16.99
C LYS A 579 -3.51 -4.61 -16.26
N ALA A 580 -2.60 -5.42 -16.78
CA ALA A 580 -1.21 -5.45 -16.37
C ALA A 580 -0.34 -4.68 -17.36
N LEU A 581 0.47 -3.77 -16.85
CA LEU A 581 1.45 -3.03 -17.61
C LEU A 581 2.83 -3.42 -17.10
N ASP A 582 3.73 -3.78 -18.01
CA ASP A 582 5.09 -4.15 -17.66
C ASP A 582 5.83 -2.94 -17.04
N ARG A 583 6.58 -3.15 -15.97
CA ARG A 583 7.40 -2.11 -15.35
C ARG A 583 8.71 -1.87 -16.12
N ASN A 584 9.18 -2.86 -16.87
CA ASN A 584 10.43 -2.80 -17.63
C ASN A 584 10.26 -2.18 -19.02
N SER A 585 9.06 -2.29 -19.58
CA SER A 585 8.72 -1.77 -20.91
C SER A 585 7.48 -0.88 -20.87
N ASN A 586 7.12 -0.26 -22.00
CA ASN A 586 5.90 0.54 -22.10
C ASN A 586 4.72 -0.30 -22.63
N THR A 587 4.78 -1.63 -22.43
CA THR A 587 3.83 -2.56 -23.03
C THR A 587 2.78 -3.02 -22.01
N ARG A 588 1.57 -3.20 -22.51
CA ARG A 588 0.51 -3.89 -21.79
C ARG A 588 0.70 -5.38 -21.95
N LEU A 589 0.86 -6.09 -20.84
CA LEU A 589 1.03 -7.55 -20.83
C LEU A 589 -0.29 -8.25 -21.16
N TRP A 590 -1.37 -7.85 -20.49
CA TRP A 590 -2.71 -8.38 -20.71
C TRP A 590 -3.78 -7.40 -20.22
N ARG A 591 -5.02 -7.63 -20.64
CA ARG A 591 -6.22 -6.92 -20.17
C ARG A 591 -7.38 -7.88 -20.11
N VAL A 592 -8.16 -7.80 -19.04
CA VAL A 592 -9.42 -8.51 -18.89
C VAL A 592 -10.54 -7.59 -18.48
N ASN A 593 -11.77 -7.96 -18.85
CA ASN A 593 -12.96 -7.24 -18.44
C ASN A 593 -13.46 -7.80 -17.11
N THR A 594 -13.94 -6.92 -16.24
CA THR A 594 -14.60 -7.27 -14.98
C THR A 594 -16.07 -6.89 -15.02
N SER A 595 -16.86 -7.50 -14.15
CA SER A 595 -18.31 -7.29 -14.01
C SER A 595 -18.67 -6.03 -13.19
N GLY A 596 -17.89 -4.96 -13.34
CA GLY A 596 -18.09 -3.70 -12.63
C GLY A 596 -16.81 -3.11 -12.03
N GLU A 597 -16.98 -1.99 -11.33
CA GLU A 597 -15.90 -1.19 -10.77
C GLU A 597 -15.21 -1.93 -9.63
N ALA A 598 -13.88 -1.99 -9.67
CA ALA A 598 -13.07 -2.56 -8.60
C ALA A 598 -13.10 -1.66 -7.35
N ARG A 599 -13.70 -2.14 -6.26
CA ARG A 599 -13.76 -1.44 -4.98
C ARG A 599 -12.45 -1.61 -4.23
N GLY A 600 -11.77 -0.49 -3.95
CA GLY A 600 -10.43 -0.48 -3.36
C GLY A 600 -9.28 -0.69 -4.34
N GLY A 601 -9.57 -1.09 -5.58
CA GLY A 601 -8.58 -1.50 -6.58
C GLY A 601 -8.26 -3.01 -6.52
N ALA A 602 -7.13 -3.41 -7.09
CA ALA A 602 -6.66 -4.79 -6.99
C ALA A 602 -5.80 -5.02 -5.75
N ILE A 603 -5.94 -6.19 -5.14
CA ILE A 603 -5.03 -6.70 -4.12
C ILE A 603 -4.11 -7.72 -4.80
N VAL A 604 -2.80 -7.51 -4.72
CA VAL A 604 -1.78 -8.31 -5.40
C VAL A 604 -1.16 -9.27 -4.41
N THR A 605 -1.25 -10.56 -4.68
CA THR A 605 -0.49 -11.62 -3.99
C THR A 605 0.55 -12.20 -4.95
N PRO A 606 1.52 -13.00 -4.49
CA PRO A 606 2.54 -13.59 -5.38
C PRO A 606 1.99 -14.41 -6.56
N ASN A 607 0.79 -15.00 -6.41
CA ASN A 607 0.20 -15.91 -7.37
C ASN A 607 -1.18 -15.49 -7.90
N THR A 608 -1.85 -14.51 -7.28
CA THR A 608 -3.22 -14.12 -7.62
C THR A 608 -3.46 -12.62 -7.42
N LEU A 609 -4.22 -12.01 -8.34
CA LEU A 609 -4.86 -10.72 -8.12
C LEU A 609 -6.28 -10.95 -7.64
N VAL A 610 -6.63 -10.35 -6.50
CA VAL A 610 -7.99 -10.36 -5.96
C VAL A 610 -8.65 -9.02 -6.25
N VAL A 611 -9.81 -9.04 -6.92
CA VAL A 611 -10.59 -7.85 -7.24
C VAL A 611 -12.04 -8.06 -6.85
N VAL A 612 -12.54 -7.21 -5.96
CA VAL A 612 -13.96 -7.20 -5.57
C VAL A 612 -14.66 -6.06 -6.29
N THR A 613 -15.71 -6.36 -7.04
CA THR A 613 -16.48 -5.35 -7.78
C THR A 613 -17.58 -4.75 -6.93
N ALA A 614 -18.07 -3.57 -7.33
CA ALA A 614 -19.21 -2.90 -6.72
C ALA A 614 -20.50 -3.75 -6.69
N SER A 615 -20.61 -4.72 -7.59
CA SER A 615 -21.72 -5.68 -7.68
C SER A 615 -21.58 -6.87 -6.72
N GLY A 616 -20.50 -6.96 -5.94
CA GLY A 616 -20.23 -8.07 -5.01
C GLY A 616 -19.56 -9.28 -5.65
N VAL A 617 -19.06 -9.17 -6.89
CA VAL A 617 -18.32 -10.27 -7.55
C VAL A 617 -16.83 -10.19 -7.19
N ILE A 618 -16.26 -11.32 -6.85
CA ILE A 618 -14.86 -11.52 -6.47
C ILE A 618 -14.17 -12.25 -7.63
N HIS A 619 -13.26 -11.54 -8.30
CA HIS A 619 -12.44 -12.06 -9.38
C HIS A 619 -11.07 -12.46 -8.84
N PHE A 620 -10.61 -13.64 -9.25
CA PHE A 620 -9.24 -14.12 -9.05
C PHE A 620 -8.58 -14.16 -10.41
N VAL A 621 -7.53 -13.35 -10.57
CA VAL A 621 -6.87 -13.19 -11.87
C VAL A 621 -5.41 -13.55 -11.72
N ASN A 622 -4.92 -14.44 -12.57
CA ASN A 622 -3.52 -14.79 -12.60
C ASN A 622 -2.68 -13.54 -13.00
N PRO A 623 -1.72 -13.09 -12.17
CA PRO A 623 -0.98 -11.86 -12.37
C PRO A 623 -0.10 -11.87 -13.64
N TYR A 624 0.26 -13.04 -14.14
CA TYR A 624 1.21 -13.21 -15.25
C TYR A 624 0.53 -13.21 -16.62
N ASN A 625 -0.63 -13.85 -16.74
CA ASN A 625 -1.30 -14.04 -18.03
C ASN A 625 -2.74 -13.47 -18.09
N GLY A 626 -3.27 -12.97 -16.98
CA GLY A 626 -4.61 -12.40 -16.91
C GLY A 626 -5.73 -13.43 -16.94
N VAL A 627 -5.45 -14.73 -16.89
CA VAL A 627 -6.50 -15.75 -16.85
C VAL A 627 -7.32 -15.58 -15.58
N ILE A 628 -8.65 -15.55 -15.71
CA ILE A 628 -9.59 -15.41 -14.60
C ILE A 628 -10.03 -16.80 -14.16
N ASP A 629 -9.78 -17.14 -12.90
CA ASP A 629 -10.32 -18.34 -12.26
C ASP A 629 -11.81 -18.15 -11.91
N PRO A 630 -12.57 -19.23 -11.67
CA PRO A 630 -14.01 -19.13 -11.36
C PRO A 630 -14.31 -18.10 -10.26
N SER A 631 -15.10 -17.09 -10.62
CA SER A 631 -15.46 -16.01 -9.71
C SER A 631 -16.38 -16.51 -8.59
N THR A 632 -16.24 -15.92 -7.41
CA THR A 632 -17.18 -16.06 -6.30
C THR A 632 -17.98 -14.76 -6.17
N SER A 633 -19.17 -14.77 -5.57
CA SER A 633 -19.92 -13.54 -5.34
C SER A 633 -20.64 -13.56 -4.00
N ILE A 634 -20.78 -12.38 -3.41
CA ILE A 634 -21.75 -12.15 -2.33
C ILE A 634 -23.06 -11.62 -2.92
N ASN A 635 -24.17 -11.89 -2.23
CA ASN A 635 -25.49 -11.39 -2.62
C ASN A 635 -25.76 -9.98 -2.07
N ALA A 636 -24.78 -9.09 -2.22
CA ALA A 636 -24.88 -7.70 -1.78
C ALA A 636 -23.95 -6.80 -2.63
N PRO A 637 -24.33 -5.55 -2.90
CA PRO A 637 -23.40 -4.55 -3.40
C PRO A 637 -22.26 -4.30 -2.41
N VAL A 638 -21.15 -3.80 -2.93
CA VAL A 638 -19.97 -3.42 -2.15
C VAL A 638 -19.64 -1.97 -2.47
N SER A 639 -19.63 -1.12 -1.44
CA SER A 639 -19.18 0.26 -1.57
C SER A 639 -17.77 0.51 -1.01
N ASN A 640 -17.26 -0.39 -0.18
CA ASN A 640 -15.99 -0.22 0.53
C ASN A 640 -14.93 -1.26 0.12
N ALA A 641 -13.66 -0.94 0.37
CA ALA A 641 -12.55 -1.81 -0.02
C ALA A 641 -12.46 -3.08 0.86
N PRO A 642 -12.19 -4.25 0.25
CA PRO A 642 -11.95 -5.50 0.97
C PRO A 642 -10.53 -5.55 1.57
N ALA A 643 -10.26 -6.59 2.38
CA ALA A 643 -8.93 -6.88 2.92
C ALA A 643 -8.59 -8.36 2.80
N VAL A 644 -7.33 -8.68 2.50
CA VAL A 644 -6.78 -10.04 2.50
C VAL A 644 -5.81 -10.18 3.67
N SER A 645 -5.89 -11.30 4.37
CA SER A 645 -5.16 -11.55 5.61
C SER A 645 -4.82 -13.02 5.75
N GLY A 646 -3.60 -13.40 5.40
CA GLY A 646 -3.23 -14.82 5.27
C GLY A 646 -4.13 -15.50 4.23
N THR A 647 -4.81 -16.58 4.63
CA THR A 647 -5.76 -17.32 3.79
C THR A 647 -7.18 -16.77 3.81
N TYR A 648 -7.42 -15.64 4.48
CA TYR A 648 -8.74 -15.04 4.59
C TYR A 648 -8.92 -13.84 3.65
N LEU A 649 -10.13 -13.71 3.10
CA LEU A 649 -10.62 -12.51 2.42
C LEU A 649 -11.85 -11.98 3.16
N TYR A 650 -11.83 -10.70 3.49
CA TYR A 650 -12.93 -10.01 4.15
C TYR A 650 -13.56 -8.98 3.21
N VAL A 651 -14.88 -9.07 3.01
CA VAL A 651 -15.63 -8.21 2.10
C VAL A 651 -16.73 -7.46 2.85
N PRO A 652 -16.76 -6.11 2.79
CA PRO A 652 -17.81 -5.31 3.42
C PRO A 652 -19.01 -5.14 2.47
N GLY A 653 -20.11 -5.84 2.75
CA GLY A 653 -21.36 -5.69 2.01
C GLY A 653 -22.20 -4.51 2.48
N ASP A 654 -22.87 -3.85 1.54
CA ASP A 654 -23.78 -2.73 1.82
C ASP A 654 -25.08 -3.21 2.53
N ASP A 655 -25.29 -4.52 2.63
CA ASP A 655 -26.37 -5.16 3.40
C ASP A 655 -26.09 -5.22 4.92
N ARG A 656 -25.16 -4.39 5.40
CA ARG A 656 -24.71 -4.28 6.81
C ARG A 656 -23.93 -5.52 7.29
N ARG A 657 -23.36 -6.29 6.35
CA ARG A 657 -22.60 -7.51 6.69
C ARG A 657 -21.15 -7.44 6.28
N VAL A 658 -20.28 -7.98 7.13
CA VAL A 658 -18.92 -8.36 6.76
C VAL A 658 -18.91 -9.85 6.45
N TYR A 659 -18.44 -10.20 5.26
CA TYR A 659 -18.28 -11.59 4.82
C TYR A 659 -16.84 -12.01 5.03
N GLY A 660 -16.63 -13.11 5.76
CA GLY A 660 -15.34 -13.75 5.88
C GLY A 660 -15.28 -14.98 4.98
N PHE A 661 -14.31 -15.00 4.08
CA PHE A 661 -13.96 -16.12 3.23
C PHE A 661 -12.62 -16.72 3.66
N ILE A 662 -12.48 -18.03 3.50
CA ILE A 662 -11.23 -18.77 3.70
C ILE A 662 -10.94 -19.62 2.47
N GLN A 663 -9.67 -19.70 2.10
CA GLN A 663 -9.17 -20.63 1.08
C GLN A 663 -9.36 -22.09 1.46
#